data_AF-A0A3P9LDY0-F1
#
_entry.id   AF-A0A3P9LDY0-F1
#
_cell.length_a   1.000
_cell.length_b   1.000
_cell.length_c   1.000
_cell.angle_alpha   90.00
_cell.angle_beta   90.00
_cell.angle_gamma   90.00
#
_symmetry.space_group_name_H-M   'P 1'
#
loop_
_entity.id
_entity.type
_entity.pdbx_description
1 polymer ?
#
loop_
_entity_poly.entity_id
_entity_poly.type
_entity_poly.pdbx_seq_one_letter_code
_entity_poly.pdbx_strand_id
1 'polypeptide(L)'
;MRGLLLCCFVALATCQSLRYDLSLNPKKSYEYRYEGMVNFGLRQQNLAESGVKITCKVKITGASEQTYVLQVSDLAFAEYNGFPGKNGYDASPELTSRIAAQLVKPFMFEYANGHVGDIRASPEVSTTIVNIVRGILDFFQVTVKTTQRVYDLEEVGIHGKCQSYYTIEENMEAKNVTISQVVDVTKCREKAEKYKGMATAVVDKLSKQRGESVYSTVRNVYTIKPTTEGGLLTKAEGRERQHFTPFNVKGGAFKMQATKELVLLGVSDTASTPTFGPMESKGDIIFKFANINYNFPILMQNLEDPIPKITKLIKRLAAANSYQVDSASTEDCMKLYQLMKVVPFEGLTVLWKEFEGNPEQRRWFLDVTVEIGDARTFNFLKSRFQARDLTPTEAWQTFLMAVEHLEATLELVEISKEFLRTPYSKSDINLWHTVVLSYGSVVYKHCAYHTPCPVSTVQPLLDMATEALRGNDKEDMILVLKALGNAGHPGSIKTIMRFLPGVAATPKDLPPAVQSAAVQAMRLIAARDPHSVQDITMSLILQKDLPSEIRMLALVILFDAKPSMAAVSTVTEQLLDEEDLHVASFAYSYLEGFARSTTPDNHFLSTAANVAVKILAPKFGRLSYYYSKAKHMDWFDDDFLIGTATEMYMIRNAAYMFPSEVMMSGKLHVIGRIVKLLDLGMRLEGLKELFGAGIPGFKGDYSFSDFEAILRVLESWEDLPNNEPLFTAYSRASGQEWFYADVSKDLLRSIIMALNPSAWKGSPLWAAIETLKSGASWHYSRAFLIIEASYFLPSTLGLPVEISKYYNSITVMTVNAKAIAKPPPTQHLHQLLNSEIELETDGFAGVTKDFWVFYGVNTELFQSGSEFHNKVPIGLPWKFTTKVNIPEKKFELEFPPCTKEIPLISMRADVYAISRNIAEPDMHKRTPIMPNPTESNAESQKPFWNPNYWHPSYNMCAESDIYGVGMCMEYDLRRQYYHEEFPLYYFLGYSHMELKIVPVNTTKTVEKIYFEVNAGTFKHPINAQQLLQSLAQLSKGRSSTPEALFNFKALAMAGNQKHEGYDAAVYYTPEANAHSTQLIVSQVGANTNWKMCVDTSVDARPKAKTHLRWGAECQSYEMSMTAGALHMNSSKPTLMSKVQFVRIPEYMEEMGKRVERYIPGMGLLLGFYQENERNANREVSASITAVSEDSIDVNIQFPEYTVYRKAVPLSVGFQNFQHNMTTPQ
;
A
#
# COMPACT_ATOMS: atom_id res chain seq x y z
N MET A 1 -26.13 -57.61 -63.75
CA MET A 1 -25.84 -57.43 -62.30
C MET A 1 -24.34 -57.42 -61.97
N ARG A 2 -23.50 -58.38 -62.41
CA ARG A 2 -22.05 -58.37 -62.13
C ARG A 2 -21.29 -57.14 -62.69
N GLY A 3 -21.65 -56.63 -63.86
CA GLY A 3 -21.04 -55.41 -64.42
C GLY A 3 -21.44 -54.12 -63.70
N LEU A 4 -22.66 -54.05 -63.14
CA LEU A 4 -23.13 -52.90 -62.35
C LEU A 4 -22.46 -52.87 -60.98
N LEU A 5 -22.25 -54.04 -60.36
CA LEU A 5 -21.45 -54.19 -59.15
C LEU A 5 -19.99 -53.81 -59.40
N LEU A 6 -19.39 -54.19 -60.53
CA LEU A 6 -18.02 -53.80 -60.87
C LEU A 6 -17.90 -52.28 -61.08
N CYS A 7 -18.87 -51.63 -61.74
CA CYS A 7 -18.91 -50.17 -61.85
C CYS A 7 -19.14 -49.47 -60.51
N CYS A 8 -19.95 -50.03 -59.60
CA CYS A 8 -20.09 -49.50 -58.23
C CYS A 8 -18.81 -49.71 -57.41
N PHE A 9 -18.12 -50.84 -57.53
CA PHE A 9 -16.84 -51.09 -56.85
C PHE A 9 -15.69 -50.24 -57.43
N VAL A 10 -15.68 -49.98 -58.74
CA VAL A 10 -14.72 -49.05 -59.37
C VAL A 10 -15.04 -47.60 -59.01
N ALA A 11 -16.33 -47.21 -58.97
CA ALA A 11 -16.74 -45.88 -58.51
C ALA A 11 -16.45 -45.65 -57.02
N LEU A 12 -16.60 -46.67 -56.17
CA LEU A 12 -16.20 -46.67 -54.75
C LEU A 12 -14.67 -46.70 -54.59
N ALA A 13 -13.93 -47.39 -55.48
CA ALA A 13 -12.45 -47.39 -55.48
C ALA A 13 -11.84 -46.07 -56.00
N THR A 14 -12.56 -45.31 -56.83
CA THR A 14 -12.14 -43.97 -57.30
C THR A 14 -12.59 -42.82 -56.41
N CYS A 15 -13.41 -43.08 -55.38
CA CYS A 15 -13.76 -42.08 -54.37
C CYS A 15 -12.70 -42.07 -53.27
N GLN A 16 -11.46 -41.70 -53.61
CA GLN A 16 -10.48 -41.33 -52.58
C GLN A 16 -11.01 -40.07 -51.89
N SER A 17 -11.59 -40.23 -50.71
CA SER A 17 -11.99 -39.11 -49.85
C SER A 17 -10.74 -38.31 -49.51
N LEU A 18 -10.57 -37.16 -50.15
CA LEU A 18 -9.51 -36.21 -49.84
C LEU A 18 -9.59 -35.86 -48.36
N ARG A 19 -8.47 -36.04 -47.65
CA ARG A 19 -8.34 -35.79 -46.22
C ARG A 19 -7.81 -34.39 -45.99
N TYR A 20 -8.42 -33.69 -45.04
CA TYR A 20 -8.01 -32.35 -44.62
C TYR A 20 -7.66 -32.27 -43.12
N ASP A 21 -7.62 -33.42 -42.43
CA ASP A 21 -6.96 -33.54 -41.14
C ASP A 21 -5.45 -33.34 -41.30
N LEU A 22 -4.88 -32.47 -40.48
CA LEU A 22 -3.47 -32.06 -40.59
C LEU A 22 -2.55 -33.27 -40.37
N SER A 23 -1.67 -33.54 -41.33
CA SER A 23 -0.65 -34.58 -41.23
C SER A 23 0.69 -34.12 -41.82
N LEU A 24 1.77 -34.65 -41.28
CA LEU A 24 3.11 -34.52 -41.85
C LEU A 24 3.55 -35.90 -42.35
N ASN A 25 4.14 -35.98 -43.54
CA ASN A 25 4.66 -37.23 -44.07
C ASN A 25 6.12 -37.42 -43.59
N PRO A 26 6.46 -38.54 -42.93
CA PRO A 26 7.82 -38.76 -42.43
C PRO A 26 8.88 -38.88 -43.54
N LYS A 27 8.47 -39.07 -44.79
CA LYS A 27 9.35 -39.13 -45.97
C LYS A 27 9.52 -37.78 -46.68
N LYS A 28 8.94 -36.70 -46.14
CA LYS A 28 8.99 -35.37 -46.73
C LYS A 28 9.65 -34.36 -45.81
N SER A 29 10.14 -33.30 -46.43
CA SER A 29 10.62 -32.08 -45.81
C SER A 29 9.75 -30.92 -46.26
N TYR A 30 9.38 -30.05 -45.33
CA TYR A 30 8.51 -28.90 -45.53
C TYR A 30 9.26 -27.64 -45.16
N GLU A 31 9.37 -26.70 -46.10
CA GLU A 31 10.02 -25.41 -45.85
C GLU A 31 8.96 -24.31 -45.77
N TYR A 32 8.99 -23.54 -44.69
CA TYR A 32 8.07 -22.46 -44.40
C TYR A 32 8.79 -21.14 -44.19
N ARG A 33 8.16 -20.03 -44.57
CA ARG A 33 8.51 -18.69 -44.07
C ARG A 33 7.68 -18.42 -42.82
N TYR A 34 8.34 -18.00 -41.75
CA TYR A 34 7.70 -17.59 -40.51
C TYR A 34 7.93 -16.09 -40.26
N GLU A 35 6.88 -15.39 -39.87
CA GLU A 35 6.94 -14.01 -39.38
C GLU A 35 6.11 -13.89 -38.11
N GLY A 36 6.73 -13.44 -37.02
CA GLY A 36 6.08 -13.16 -35.74
C GLY A 36 6.32 -11.71 -35.32
N MET A 37 5.31 -11.04 -34.78
CA MET A 37 5.39 -9.64 -34.35
C MET A 37 4.53 -9.41 -33.12
N VAL A 38 5.03 -8.68 -32.13
CA VAL A 38 4.24 -8.23 -30.98
C VAL A 38 4.46 -6.74 -30.72
N ASN A 39 3.37 -6.01 -30.50
CA ASN A 39 3.38 -4.58 -30.19
C ASN A 39 2.64 -4.27 -28.89
N PHE A 40 3.13 -3.28 -28.15
CA PHE A 40 2.56 -2.74 -26.92
C PHE A 40 2.32 -1.24 -27.05
N GLY A 41 1.16 -0.77 -26.62
CA GLY A 41 0.81 0.65 -26.61
C GLY A 41 -0.70 0.87 -26.54
N LEU A 42 -1.19 2.03 -26.96
CA LEU A 42 -2.63 2.36 -26.95
C LEU A 42 -3.32 2.17 -28.32
N ARG A 43 -2.55 1.86 -29.39
CA ARG A 43 -3.03 1.72 -30.77
C ARG A 43 -3.64 3.01 -31.32
N GLN A 44 -2.97 4.13 -31.05
CA GLN A 44 -3.29 5.46 -31.56
C GLN A 44 -2.08 5.99 -32.34
N GLN A 45 -2.30 6.61 -33.50
CA GLN A 45 -1.21 7.01 -34.41
C GLN A 45 -0.24 8.05 -33.82
N ASN A 46 -0.69 8.83 -32.85
CA ASN A 46 0.05 9.91 -32.19
C ASN A 46 0.63 9.52 -30.83
N LEU A 47 0.51 8.25 -30.40
CA LEU A 47 1.10 7.78 -29.15
C LEU A 47 2.21 6.77 -29.44
N ALA A 48 3.30 6.83 -28.67
CA ALA A 48 4.42 5.93 -28.87
C ALA A 48 4.04 4.48 -28.52
N GLU A 49 4.57 3.54 -29.31
CA GLU A 49 4.46 2.10 -29.10
C GLU A 49 5.85 1.47 -29.03
N SER A 50 5.91 0.28 -28.46
CA SER A 50 7.08 -0.59 -28.52
C SER A 50 6.69 -1.93 -29.14
N GLY A 51 7.67 -2.69 -29.62
CA GLY A 51 7.42 -4.04 -30.11
C GLY A 51 8.65 -4.73 -30.65
N VAL A 52 8.48 -5.98 -31.03
CA VAL A 52 9.53 -6.80 -31.65
C VAL A 52 8.98 -7.60 -32.82
N LYS A 53 9.85 -7.87 -33.80
CA LYS A 53 9.55 -8.66 -34.98
C LYS A 53 10.64 -9.71 -35.19
N ILE A 54 10.22 -10.95 -35.44
CA ILE A 54 11.06 -12.10 -35.76
C ILE A 54 10.66 -12.60 -37.14
N THR A 55 11.62 -12.74 -38.04
CA THR A 55 11.42 -13.39 -39.34
C THR A 55 12.46 -14.48 -39.53
N CYS A 56 12.03 -15.65 -40.00
CA CYS A 56 12.95 -16.75 -40.31
C CYS A 56 12.34 -17.73 -41.32
N LYS A 57 13.17 -18.67 -41.78
CA LYS A 57 12.70 -19.89 -42.45
C LYS A 57 12.70 -21.04 -41.47
N VAL A 58 11.67 -21.88 -41.58
CA VAL A 58 11.46 -23.05 -40.74
C VAL A 58 11.38 -24.27 -41.65
N LYS A 59 12.30 -25.22 -41.48
CA LYS A 59 12.29 -26.50 -42.18
C LYS A 59 11.88 -27.61 -41.23
N ILE A 60 10.80 -28.32 -41.54
CA ILE A 60 10.32 -29.48 -40.80
C ILE A 60 10.61 -30.73 -41.62
N THR A 61 11.39 -31.65 -41.07
CA THR A 61 11.82 -32.88 -41.76
C THR A 61 11.36 -34.10 -40.98
N GLY A 62 10.82 -35.11 -41.65
CA GLY A 62 10.49 -36.38 -41.00
C GLY A 62 11.73 -37.15 -40.54
N ALA A 63 11.68 -37.69 -39.31
CA ALA A 63 12.74 -38.51 -38.73
C ALA A 63 12.29 -39.96 -38.45
N SER A 64 11.07 -40.15 -37.96
CA SER A 64 10.43 -41.46 -37.73
C SER A 64 8.92 -41.37 -38.01
N GLU A 65 8.13 -42.43 -37.80
CA GLU A 65 6.68 -42.41 -38.07
C GLU A 65 5.92 -41.27 -37.37
N GLN A 66 6.31 -40.89 -36.16
CA GLN A 66 5.65 -39.84 -35.37
C GLN A 66 6.65 -38.80 -34.84
N THR A 67 7.86 -38.74 -35.42
CA THR A 67 8.91 -37.83 -34.96
C THR A 67 9.41 -36.99 -36.11
N TYR A 68 9.49 -35.68 -35.87
CA TYR A 68 9.92 -34.70 -36.85
C TYR A 68 10.97 -33.78 -36.24
N VAL A 69 11.72 -33.12 -37.10
CA VAL A 69 12.77 -32.19 -36.71
C VAL A 69 12.49 -30.84 -37.33
N LEU A 70 12.47 -29.81 -36.50
CA LEU A 70 12.40 -28.41 -36.87
C LEU A 70 13.81 -27.80 -36.88
N GLN A 71 14.19 -27.18 -37.99
CA GLN A 71 15.42 -26.39 -38.13
C GLN A 71 15.07 -24.98 -38.58
N VAL A 72 15.72 -23.98 -37.99
CA VAL A 72 15.51 -22.57 -38.33
C VAL A 72 16.72 -22.02 -39.08
N SER A 73 16.49 -21.22 -40.11
CA SER A 73 17.52 -20.49 -40.86
C SER A 73 17.05 -19.07 -41.21
N ASP A 74 17.96 -18.24 -41.73
CA ASP A 74 17.68 -16.86 -42.17
C ASP A 74 16.95 -16.02 -41.09
N LEU A 75 17.38 -16.15 -39.83
CA LEU A 75 16.80 -15.41 -38.71
C LEU A 75 17.14 -13.93 -38.80
N ALA A 76 16.13 -13.07 -38.64
CA ALA A 76 16.30 -11.65 -38.38
C ALA A 76 15.38 -11.21 -37.22
N PHE A 77 15.95 -10.41 -36.32
CA PHE A 77 15.25 -9.78 -35.21
C PHE A 77 15.25 -8.26 -35.39
N ALA A 78 14.10 -7.63 -35.15
CA ALA A 78 13.96 -6.18 -35.22
C ALA A 78 13.13 -5.64 -34.06
N GLU A 79 13.47 -4.44 -33.59
CA GLU A 79 12.83 -3.73 -32.49
C GLU A 79 12.05 -2.52 -33.00
N TYR A 80 10.91 -2.23 -32.38
CA TYR A 80 10.12 -1.04 -32.62
C TYR A 80 10.05 -0.20 -31.34
N ASN A 81 10.33 1.09 -31.45
CA ASN A 81 10.16 2.05 -30.36
C ASN A 81 9.94 3.44 -30.97
N GLY A 82 8.74 4.00 -30.84
CA GLY A 82 8.40 5.30 -31.41
C GLY A 82 6.95 5.43 -31.84
N PHE A 83 6.66 6.38 -32.72
CA PHE A 83 5.29 6.73 -33.11
C PHE A 83 4.85 5.98 -34.37
N PRO A 84 3.68 5.30 -34.36
CA PRO A 84 3.16 4.59 -35.53
C PRO A 84 3.06 5.50 -36.76
N GLY A 85 3.62 5.04 -37.88
CA GLY A 85 3.64 5.79 -39.15
C GLY A 85 4.81 6.77 -39.32
N LYS A 86 5.49 7.17 -38.23
CA LYS A 86 6.75 7.95 -38.28
C LYS A 86 7.98 7.05 -38.18
N ASN A 87 7.94 6.07 -37.29
CA ASN A 87 9.03 5.13 -37.03
C ASN A 87 8.74 3.76 -37.66
N GLY A 88 9.79 3.01 -37.99
CA GLY A 88 9.75 1.63 -38.47
C GLY A 88 10.40 0.66 -37.49
N TYR A 89 10.51 -0.61 -37.90
CA TYR A 89 11.29 -1.61 -37.16
C TYR A 89 12.78 -1.47 -37.50
N ASP A 90 13.61 -1.32 -36.48
CA ASP A 90 15.06 -1.28 -36.61
C ASP A 90 15.65 -2.67 -36.42
N ALA A 91 16.54 -3.11 -37.32
CA ALA A 91 17.20 -4.40 -37.18
C ALA A 91 18.19 -4.40 -35.99
N SER A 92 18.22 -5.50 -35.23
CA SER A 92 19.13 -5.69 -34.09
C SER A 92 20.10 -6.84 -34.39
N PRO A 93 21.19 -6.62 -35.15
CA PRO A 93 22.05 -7.68 -35.66
C PRO A 93 22.81 -8.46 -34.57
N GLU A 94 23.24 -7.79 -33.50
CA GLU A 94 23.93 -8.43 -32.38
C GLU A 94 22.99 -9.37 -31.61
N LEU A 95 21.78 -8.88 -31.29
CA LEU A 95 20.74 -9.69 -30.69
C LEU A 95 20.31 -10.85 -31.61
N THR A 96 20.19 -10.60 -32.92
CA THR A 96 19.89 -11.63 -33.92
C THR A 96 20.93 -12.75 -33.85
N SER A 97 22.21 -12.40 -33.80
CA SER A 97 23.31 -13.37 -33.72
C SER A 97 23.24 -14.19 -32.43
N ARG A 98 22.91 -13.55 -31.30
CA ARG A 98 22.77 -14.21 -29.99
C ARG A 98 21.59 -15.19 -29.95
N ILE A 99 20.45 -14.83 -30.54
CA ILE A 99 19.29 -15.72 -30.67
C ILE A 99 19.60 -16.87 -31.65
N ALA A 100 20.22 -16.57 -32.80
CA ALA A 100 20.57 -17.55 -33.82
C ALA A 100 21.51 -18.64 -33.29
N ALA A 101 22.44 -18.29 -32.41
CA ALA A 101 23.36 -19.22 -31.77
C ALA A 101 22.67 -20.39 -31.05
N GLN A 102 21.39 -20.22 -30.67
CA GLN A 102 20.57 -21.27 -30.06
C GLN A 102 19.46 -21.76 -31.00
N LEU A 103 18.71 -20.86 -31.64
CA LEU A 103 17.52 -21.18 -32.42
C LEU A 103 17.81 -21.94 -33.74
N VAL A 104 19.02 -21.82 -34.30
CA VAL A 104 19.41 -22.56 -35.52
C VAL A 104 19.70 -24.04 -35.23
N LYS A 105 19.89 -24.42 -33.95
CA LYS A 105 20.07 -25.81 -33.55
C LYS A 105 18.79 -26.62 -33.81
N PRO A 106 18.89 -27.92 -34.10
CA PRO A 106 17.72 -28.75 -34.42
C PRO A 106 16.84 -29.01 -33.18
N PHE A 107 15.53 -28.97 -33.36
CA PHE A 107 14.51 -29.30 -32.36
C PHE A 107 13.72 -30.51 -32.82
N MET A 108 13.74 -31.60 -32.05
CA MET A 108 12.98 -32.80 -32.38
C MET A 108 11.66 -32.78 -31.62
N PHE A 109 10.56 -33.18 -32.24
CA PHE A 109 9.26 -33.20 -31.58
C PHE A 109 8.42 -34.38 -32.05
N GLU A 110 7.59 -34.88 -31.14
CA GLU A 110 6.57 -35.88 -31.44
C GLU A 110 5.37 -35.20 -32.08
N TYR A 111 4.81 -35.81 -33.14
CA TYR A 111 3.64 -35.30 -33.82
C TYR A 111 2.74 -36.42 -34.32
N ALA A 112 1.49 -36.41 -33.89
CA ALA A 112 0.47 -37.37 -34.33
C ALA A 112 -0.91 -36.73 -34.32
N ASN A 113 -1.70 -36.93 -35.38
CA ASN A 113 -3.11 -36.51 -35.48
C ASN A 113 -3.34 -35.04 -35.08
N GLY A 114 -2.51 -34.11 -35.53
CA GLY A 114 -2.66 -32.69 -35.18
C GLY A 114 -2.18 -32.31 -33.77
N HIS A 115 -1.48 -33.20 -33.06
CA HIS A 115 -1.00 -32.95 -31.70
C HIS A 115 0.52 -33.04 -31.63
N VAL A 116 1.14 -32.03 -31.03
CA VAL A 116 2.56 -31.95 -30.68
C VAL A 116 2.76 -32.54 -29.28
N GLY A 117 3.61 -33.55 -29.18
CA GLY A 117 3.98 -34.23 -27.94
C GLY A 117 5.24 -33.64 -27.30
N ASP A 118 6.16 -34.52 -26.88
CA ASP A 118 7.42 -34.12 -26.28
C ASP A 118 8.31 -33.33 -27.26
N ILE A 119 8.87 -32.21 -26.80
CA ILE A 119 9.83 -31.39 -27.54
C ILE A 119 11.22 -31.63 -26.97
N ARG A 120 12.19 -31.96 -27.81
CA ARG A 120 13.58 -32.23 -27.43
C ARG A 120 14.54 -31.26 -28.11
N ALA A 121 15.53 -30.81 -27.35
CA ALA A 121 16.55 -29.87 -27.82
C ALA A 121 17.91 -30.17 -27.18
N SER A 122 18.97 -29.54 -27.68
CA SER A 122 20.29 -29.57 -27.02
C SER A 122 20.20 -28.99 -25.60
N PRO A 123 20.91 -29.54 -24.60
CA PRO A 123 20.84 -29.07 -23.20
C PRO A 123 21.13 -27.59 -23.03
N GLU A 124 22.05 -27.05 -23.83
CA GLU A 124 22.47 -25.64 -23.82
C GLU A 124 21.42 -24.64 -24.33
N VAL A 125 20.34 -25.11 -24.96
CA VAL A 125 19.27 -24.24 -25.48
C VAL A 125 18.38 -23.80 -24.32
N SER A 126 18.23 -22.48 -24.16
CA SER A 126 17.44 -21.88 -23.09
C SER A 126 15.95 -22.15 -23.29
N THR A 127 15.21 -22.23 -22.17
CA THR A 127 13.76 -22.39 -22.18
C THR A 127 13.05 -21.29 -22.97
N THR A 128 13.59 -20.05 -22.96
CA THR A 128 13.07 -18.93 -23.75
C THR A 128 13.08 -19.24 -25.24
N ILE A 129 14.16 -19.82 -25.76
CA ILE A 129 14.26 -20.23 -27.17
C ILE A 129 13.33 -21.40 -27.48
N VAL A 130 13.23 -22.38 -26.58
CA VAL A 130 12.27 -23.49 -26.73
C VAL A 130 10.83 -22.96 -26.75
N ASN A 131 10.50 -21.93 -25.96
CA ASN A 131 9.17 -21.32 -25.98
C ASN A 131 8.87 -20.62 -27.32
N ILE A 132 9.84 -19.96 -27.96
CA ILE A 132 9.67 -19.44 -29.33
C ILE A 132 9.35 -20.59 -30.30
N VAL A 133 10.04 -21.72 -30.17
CA VAL A 133 9.76 -22.94 -30.95
C VAL A 133 8.35 -23.48 -30.65
N ARG A 134 7.89 -23.46 -29.39
CA ARG A 134 6.49 -23.77 -29.04
C ARG A 134 5.53 -22.84 -29.76
N GLY A 135 5.82 -21.54 -29.84
CA GLY A 135 5.01 -20.56 -30.57
C GLY A 135 4.88 -20.89 -32.07
N ILE A 136 5.94 -21.39 -32.69
CA ILE A 136 5.93 -21.87 -34.09
C ILE A 136 5.14 -23.18 -34.21
N LEU A 137 5.43 -24.16 -33.34
CA LEU A 137 4.82 -25.50 -33.35
C LEU A 137 3.32 -25.48 -32.97
N ASP A 138 2.87 -24.45 -32.24
CA ASP A 138 1.46 -24.24 -31.88
C ASP A 138 0.55 -24.13 -33.13
N PHE A 139 1.08 -23.75 -34.30
CA PHE A 139 0.32 -23.84 -35.56
C PHE A 139 0.01 -25.28 -36.02
N PHE A 140 0.74 -26.27 -35.53
CA PHE A 140 0.51 -27.68 -35.82
C PHE A 140 -0.38 -28.35 -34.77
N GLN A 141 -0.67 -27.66 -33.65
CA GLN A 141 -1.56 -28.11 -32.57
C GLN A 141 -3.03 -27.80 -32.90
N VAL A 142 -3.67 -28.66 -33.70
CA VAL A 142 -5.04 -28.46 -34.18
C VAL A 142 -5.81 -29.78 -34.28
N THR A 143 -6.98 -29.84 -33.65
CA THR A 143 -7.89 -30.99 -33.76
C THR A 143 -8.97 -30.75 -34.82
N VAL A 144 -8.78 -31.27 -36.04
CA VAL A 144 -9.76 -31.15 -37.13
C VAL A 144 -10.79 -32.30 -37.09
N LYS A 145 -12.08 -31.99 -36.91
CA LYS A 145 -13.18 -32.96 -37.06
C LYS A 145 -13.69 -32.95 -38.50
N THR A 146 -13.76 -34.11 -39.14
CA THR A 146 -14.25 -34.24 -40.52
C THR A 146 -15.77 -34.33 -40.65
N THR A 147 -16.48 -34.53 -39.53
CA THR A 147 -17.94 -34.74 -39.50
C THR A 147 -18.75 -33.49 -39.13
N GLN A 148 -18.10 -32.45 -38.60
CA GLN A 148 -18.75 -31.26 -38.04
C GLN A 148 -18.05 -30.01 -38.58
N ARG A 149 -18.83 -29.03 -39.07
CA ARG A 149 -18.29 -27.75 -39.56
C ARG A 149 -18.11 -26.70 -38.47
N VAL A 150 -18.90 -26.77 -37.41
CA VAL A 150 -18.78 -25.91 -36.22
C VAL A 150 -18.81 -26.83 -35.02
N TYR A 151 -17.80 -26.71 -34.16
CA TYR A 151 -17.69 -27.51 -32.95
C TYR A 151 -16.77 -26.84 -31.95
N ASP A 152 -16.87 -27.26 -30.70
CA ASP A 152 -15.99 -26.86 -29.63
C ASP A 152 -15.39 -28.10 -28.95
N LEU A 153 -14.22 -27.92 -28.33
CA LEU A 153 -13.59 -28.91 -27.47
C LEU A 153 -12.59 -28.25 -26.53
N GLU A 154 -12.24 -28.98 -25.47
CA GLU A 154 -11.10 -28.62 -24.63
C GLU A 154 -9.83 -29.30 -25.19
N GLU A 155 -8.81 -28.51 -25.51
CA GLU A 155 -7.54 -29.02 -26.04
C GLU A 155 -6.32 -28.31 -25.44
N VAL A 156 -5.16 -28.93 -25.57
CA VAL A 156 -3.89 -28.36 -25.11
C VAL A 156 -3.31 -27.44 -26.18
N GLY A 157 -2.84 -26.26 -25.78
CA GLY A 157 -2.07 -25.34 -26.61
C GLY A 157 -1.04 -24.57 -25.77
N ILE A 158 -0.41 -23.56 -26.35
CA ILE A 158 0.66 -22.81 -25.67
C ILE A 158 0.20 -22.12 -24.37
N HIS A 159 -1.07 -21.70 -24.31
CA HIS A 159 -1.69 -21.08 -23.13
C HIS A 159 -2.15 -22.08 -22.05
N GLY A 160 -1.97 -23.38 -22.29
CA GLY A 160 -2.42 -24.46 -21.42
C GLY A 160 -3.57 -25.26 -22.01
N LYS A 161 -4.39 -25.89 -21.16
CA LYS A 161 -5.54 -26.70 -21.58
C LYS A 161 -6.82 -25.86 -21.52
N CYS A 162 -7.29 -25.39 -22.66
CA CYS A 162 -8.32 -24.36 -22.78
C CYS A 162 -9.47 -24.78 -23.72
N GLN A 163 -10.61 -24.11 -23.57
CA GLN A 163 -11.75 -24.29 -24.47
C GLN A 163 -11.47 -23.62 -25.82
N SER A 164 -11.63 -24.37 -26.91
CA SER A 164 -11.45 -23.92 -28.29
C SER A 164 -12.75 -24.05 -29.08
N TYR A 165 -13.01 -23.09 -29.96
CA TYR A 165 -14.15 -23.06 -30.88
C TYR A 165 -13.65 -23.06 -32.32
N TYR A 166 -14.17 -23.97 -33.14
CA TYR A 166 -13.76 -24.19 -34.51
C TYR A 166 -14.88 -23.89 -35.50
N THR A 167 -14.50 -23.29 -36.64
CA THR A 167 -15.33 -23.19 -37.83
C THR A 167 -14.55 -23.62 -39.06
N ILE A 168 -15.17 -24.45 -39.92
CA ILE A 168 -14.58 -24.98 -41.15
C ILE A 168 -15.36 -24.44 -42.36
N GLU A 169 -14.63 -23.81 -43.28
CA GLU A 169 -15.13 -23.26 -44.53
C GLU A 169 -14.41 -23.89 -45.71
N GLU A 170 -15.15 -24.50 -46.64
CA GLU A 170 -14.58 -25.15 -47.83
C GLU A 170 -14.64 -24.17 -49.02
N ASN A 171 -13.48 -23.84 -49.60
CA ASN A 171 -13.43 -23.03 -50.80
C ASN A 171 -13.39 -23.95 -52.04
N MET A 172 -14.54 -24.09 -52.70
CA MET A 172 -14.68 -24.96 -53.88
C MET A 172 -13.88 -24.49 -55.10
N GLU A 173 -13.61 -23.19 -55.24
CA GLU A 173 -12.85 -22.63 -56.36
C GLU A 173 -11.33 -22.84 -56.18
N ALA A 174 -10.81 -22.59 -54.98
CA ALA A 174 -9.39 -22.73 -54.65
C ALA A 174 -8.98 -24.17 -54.27
N LYS A 175 -9.93 -25.09 -54.12
CA LYS A 175 -9.73 -26.47 -53.62
C LYS A 175 -8.99 -26.53 -52.28
N ASN A 176 -9.20 -25.54 -51.42
CA ASN A 176 -8.60 -25.44 -50.08
C ASN A 176 -9.69 -25.33 -49.02
N VAL A 177 -9.34 -25.74 -47.79
CA VAL A 177 -10.19 -25.63 -46.61
C VAL A 177 -9.61 -24.57 -45.69
N THR A 178 -10.45 -23.65 -45.23
CA THR A 178 -10.11 -22.65 -44.22
C THR A 178 -10.69 -23.06 -42.88
N ILE A 179 -9.84 -23.15 -41.86
CA ILE A 179 -10.26 -23.47 -40.49
C ILE A 179 -9.98 -22.25 -39.63
N SER A 180 -11.00 -21.72 -38.93
CA SER A 180 -10.79 -20.72 -37.88
C SER A 180 -10.93 -21.37 -36.52
N GLN A 181 -9.95 -21.14 -35.65
CA GLN A 181 -9.95 -21.54 -34.25
C GLN A 181 -9.96 -20.27 -33.39
N VAL A 182 -10.84 -20.22 -32.40
CA VAL A 182 -10.84 -19.20 -31.35
C VAL A 182 -10.60 -19.89 -30.02
N VAL A 183 -9.56 -19.49 -29.31
CA VAL A 183 -9.20 -20.08 -28.01
C VAL A 183 -9.65 -19.14 -26.90
N ASP A 184 -10.49 -19.65 -26.01
CA ASP A 184 -10.96 -18.93 -24.82
C ASP A 184 -9.97 -19.16 -23.67
N VAL A 185 -8.97 -18.27 -23.60
CA VAL A 185 -7.92 -18.30 -22.55
C VAL A 185 -8.41 -17.90 -21.16
N THR A 186 -9.69 -17.53 -21.02
CA THR A 186 -10.35 -17.34 -19.72
C THR A 186 -10.91 -18.65 -19.16
N LYS A 187 -11.20 -19.63 -20.05
CA LYS A 187 -11.72 -20.95 -19.70
C LYS A 187 -10.66 -22.03 -19.94
N CYS A 188 -9.71 -22.11 -19.02
CA CYS A 188 -8.68 -23.14 -19.03
C CYS A 188 -8.72 -23.97 -17.74
N ARG A 189 -8.70 -25.29 -17.88
CA ARG A 189 -8.55 -26.20 -16.74
C ARG A 189 -7.13 -26.13 -16.16
N GLU A 190 -6.15 -26.04 -17.03
CA GLU A 190 -4.74 -25.87 -16.70
C GLU A 190 -4.23 -24.65 -17.44
N LYS A 191 -4.18 -23.50 -16.77
CA LYS A 191 -3.77 -22.24 -17.38
C LYS A 191 -2.27 -22.01 -17.19
N ALA A 192 -1.56 -21.68 -18.27
CA ALA A 192 -0.17 -21.27 -18.20
C ALA A 192 -0.08 -19.83 -17.67
N GLU A 193 -0.08 -19.66 -16.35
CA GLU A 193 0.12 -18.36 -15.69
C GLU A 193 0.95 -18.52 -14.42
N LYS A 194 1.57 -17.43 -13.97
CA LYS A 194 2.28 -17.41 -12.69
C LYS A 194 2.11 -16.07 -11.99
N TYR A 195 1.97 -16.13 -10.66
CA TYR A 195 1.92 -14.97 -9.78
C TYR A 195 3.17 -14.95 -8.89
N LYS A 196 3.73 -13.76 -8.67
CA LYS A 196 4.83 -13.49 -7.75
C LYS A 196 4.45 -12.33 -6.83
N GLY A 197 4.81 -12.42 -5.55
CA GLY A 197 4.59 -11.35 -4.56
C GLY A 197 3.13 -11.00 -4.23
N MET A 198 2.18 -11.90 -4.52
CA MET A 198 0.74 -11.64 -4.34
C MET A 198 0.05 -12.60 -3.36
N ALA A 199 0.81 -13.34 -2.54
CA ALA A 199 0.25 -14.37 -1.66
C ALA A 199 -0.71 -13.81 -0.59
N THR A 200 -0.48 -12.57 -0.15
CA THR A 200 -1.29 -11.86 0.86
C THR A 200 -2.38 -10.96 0.26
N ALA A 201 -2.37 -10.75 -1.06
CA ALA A 201 -3.39 -9.99 -1.77
C ALA A 201 -4.51 -10.94 -2.22
N VAL A 202 -5.55 -11.09 -1.42
CA VAL A 202 -6.61 -12.09 -1.66
C VAL A 202 -7.47 -11.69 -2.85
N VAL A 203 -7.83 -12.64 -3.73
CA VAL A 203 -8.72 -12.38 -4.86
C VAL A 203 -10.14 -12.12 -4.36
N ASP A 204 -10.74 -11.00 -4.79
CA ASP A 204 -12.15 -10.72 -4.56
C ASP A 204 -12.96 -10.91 -5.86
N LYS A 205 -13.84 -11.90 -5.83
CA LYS A 205 -14.69 -12.26 -6.97
C LYS A 205 -15.67 -11.16 -7.32
N LEU A 206 -16.20 -10.44 -6.32
CA LEU A 206 -17.20 -9.39 -6.55
C LEU A 206 -16.54 -8.14 -7.16
N SER A 207 -15.37 -7.73 -6.67
CA SER A 207 -14.58 -6.67 -7.32
C SER A 207 -14.19 -7.04 -8.76
N LYS A 208 -13.80 -8.31 -9.02
CA LYS A 208 -13.51 -8.77 -10.40
C LYS A 208 -14.73 -8.68 -11.33
N GLN A 209 -15.94 -8.88 -10.81
CA GLN A 209 -17.17 -8.72 -11.60
C GLN A 209 -17.47 -7.25 -11.94
N ARG A 210 -16.95 -6.28 -11.16
CA ARG A 210 -17.06 -4.85 -11.48
C ARG A 210 -16.18 -4.44 -12.66
N GLY A 211 -15.06 -5.13 -12.86
CA GLY A 211 -14.21 -4.98 -14.03
C GLY A 211 -12.99 -5.90 -13.96
N GLU A 212 -12.66 -6.52 -15.10
CA GLU A 212 -11.50 -7.40 -15.22
C GLU A 212 -10.32 -6.65 -15.85
N SER A 213 -9.18 -6.66 -15.17
CA SER A 213 -8.01 -5.87 -15.60
C SER A 213 -7.23 -6.47 -16.77
N VAL A 214 -7.45 -7.74 -17.12
CA VAL A 214 -6.78 -8.38 -18.26
C VAL A 214 -7.78 -9.20 -19.04
N TYR A 215 -8.00 -8.82 -20.30
CA TYR A 215 -8.82 -9.57 -21.24
C TYR A 215 -8.02 -9.92 -22.48
N SER A 216 -8.04 -11.20 -22.88
CA SER A 216 -7.28 -11.72 -24.02
C SER A 216 -8.17 -12.45 -25.01
N THR A 217 -7.96 -12.23 -26.30
CA THR A 217 -8.59 -12.98 -27.40
C THR A 217 -7.52 -13.59 -28.28
N VAL A 218 -7.62 -14.89 -28.55
CA VAL A 218 -6.69 -15.61 -29.43
C VAL A 218 -7.48 -16.21 -30.58
N ARG A 219 -7.06 -15.92 -31.81
CA ARG A 219 -7.64 -16.47 -33.04
C ARG A 219 -6.55 -16.98 -33.97
N ASN A 220 -6.68 -18.23 -34.39
CA ASN A 220 -5.84 -18.83 -35.42
C ASN A 220 -6.68 -19.14 -36.66
N VAL A 221 -6.11 -18.95 -37.85
CA VAL A 221 -6.72 -19.26 -39.14
C VAL A 221 -5.76 -20.10 -39.95
N TYR A 222 -6.23 -21.25 -40.42
CA TYR A 222 -5.44 -22.23 -41.16
C TYR A 222 -6.01 -22.36 -42.57
N THR A 223 -5.14 -22.36 -43.57
CA THR A 223 -5.46 -22.72 -44.95
C THR A 223 -4.80 -24.05 -45.24
N ILE A 224 -5.63 -25.07 -45.48
CA ILE A 224 -5.22 -26.45 -45.68
C ILE A 224 -5.58 -26.86 -47.09
N LYS A 225 -4.61 -27.44 -47.80
CA LYS A 225 -4.83 -28.09 -49.09
C LYS A 225 -5.06 -29.58 -48.85
N PRO A 226 -6.26 -30.13 -49.15
CA PRO A 226 -6.52 -31.55 -48.98
C PRO A 226 -5.63 -32.40 -49.89
N THR A 227 -5.07 -33.49 -49.36
CA THR A 227 -4.31 -34.47 -50.16
C THR A 227 -4.70 -35.90 -49.80
N THR A 228 -4.19 -36.87 -50.55
CA THR A 228 -4.39 -38.31 -50.26
C THR A 228 -3.63 -38.77 -49.02
N GLU A 229 -2.58 -38.05 -48.62
CA GLU A 229 -1.74 -38.35 -47.44
C GLU A 229 -2.21 -37.59 -46.18
N GLY A 230 -3.19 -36.69 -46.33
CA GLY A 230 -3.72 -35.79 -45.30
C GLY A 230 -3.64 -34.31 -45.68
N GLY A 231 -4.16 -33.44 -44.83
CA GLY A 231 -4.22 -32.00 -45.08
C GLY A 231 -2.85 -31.34 -45.02
N LEU A 232 -2.40 -30.74 -46.13
CA LEU A 232 -1.18 -29.96 -46.21
C LEU A 232 -1.43 -28.52 -45.74
N LEU A 233 -0.78 -28.10 -44.65
CA LEU A 233 -0.82 -26.72 -44.19
C LEU A 233 -0.05 -25.81 -45.16
N THR A 234 -0.77 -24.99 -45.93
CA THR A 234 -0.16 -24.04 -46.88
C THR A 234 0.06 -22.67 -46.26
N LYS A 235 -0.83 -22.26 -45.36
CA LYS A 235 -0.74 -20.98 -44.65
C LYS A 235 -1.41 -21.08 -43.28
N ALA A 236 -0.82 -20.50 -42.25
CA ALA A 236 -1.44 -20.27 -40.95
C ALA A 236 -1.22 -18.83 -40.51
N GLU A 237 -2.24 -18.22 -39.90
CA GLU A 237 -2.20 -16.89 -39.31
C GLU A 237 -2.73 -16.95 -37.88
N GLY A 238 -1.95 -16.46 -36.92
CA GLY A 238 -2.36 -16.34 -35.52
C GLY A 238 -2.44 -14.88 -35.13
N ARG A 239 -3.47 -14.51 -34.39
CA ARG A 239 -3.67 -13.17 -33.84
C ARG A 239 -4.14 -13.25 -32.40
N GLU A 240 -3.34 -12.69 -31.52
CA GLU A 240 -3.68 -12.47 -30.13
C GLU A 240 -3.81 -10.97 -29.86
N ARG A 241 -4.83 -10.61 -29.09
CA ARG A 241 -5.01 -9.26 -28.56
C ARG A 241 -5.24 -9.36 -27.07
N GLN A 242 -4.47 -8.62 -26.30
CA GLN A 242 -4.66 -8.49 -24.86
C GLN A 242 -4.87 -7.03 -24.49
N HIS A 243 -5.85 -6.79 -23.65
CA HIS A 243 -6.16 -5.50 -23.06
C HIS A 243 -5.79 -5.55 -21.59
N PHE A 244 -4.90 -4.66 -21.16
CA PHE A 244 -4.58 -4.43 -19.77
C PHE A 244 -5.18 -3.09 -19.33
N THR A 245 -6.04 -3.15 -18.32
CA THR A 245 -6.72 -1.99 -17.74
C THR A 245 -6.31 -1.87 -16.27
N PRO A 246 -5.51 -0.87 -15.88
CA PRO A 246 -5.20 -0.64 -14.47
C PRO A 246 -6.43 -0.12 -13.69
N PHE A 247 -7.46 0.36 -14.40
CA PHE A 247 -8.73 0.89 -13.89
C PHE A 247 -9.91 0.18 -14.58
N ASN A 248 -11.16 0.62 -14.39
CA ASN A 248 -12.31 0.00 -15.05
C ASN A 248 -12.21 0.06 -16.59
N VAL A 249 -12.79 -0.94 -17.25
CA VAL A 249 -12.67 -1.24 -18.69
C VAL A 249 -13.41 -0.23 -19.58
N LYS A 250 -13.98 0.84 -19.01
CA LYS A 250 -14.55 1.94 -19.78
C LYS A 250 -13.38 2.65 -20.50
N GLY A 251 -13.18 2.30 -21.77
CA GLY A 251 -12.40 2.94 -22.84
C GLY A 251 -10.91 3.31 -22.71
N GLY A 252 -10.26 3.15 -21.55
CA GLY A 252 -8.81 3.37 -21.38
C GLY A 252 -8.03 2.07 -21.12
N ALA A 253 -7.37 1.49 -22.12
CA ALA A 253 -6.60 0.25 -21.97
C ALA A 253 -5.28 0.26 -22.74
N PHE A 254 -4.22 -0.25 -22.10
CA PHE A 254 -3.02 -0.66 -22.81
C PHE A 254 -3.30 -1.94 -23.59
N LYS A 255 -2.77 -2.04 -24.80
CA LYS A 255 -3.04 -3.13 -25.73
C LYS A 255 -1.72 -3.81 -26.08
N MET A 256 -1.72 -5.13 -25.98
CA MET A 256 -0.75 -5.98 -26.64
C MET A 256 -1.44 -6.59 -27.87
N GLN A 257 -0.75 -6.56 -29.01
CA GLN A 257 -1.18 -7.31 -30.19
C GLN A 257 -0.01 -8.16 -30.68
N ALA A 258 -0.18 -9.48 -30.63
CA ALA A 258 0.75 -10.42 -31.22
C ALA A 258 0.15 -11.04 -32.49
N THR A 259 0.93 -11.09 -33.57
CA THR A 259 0.57 -11.70 -34.83
C THR A 259 1.67 -12.64 -35.28
N LYS A 260 1.31 -13.84 -35.73
CA LYS A 260 2.22 -14.78 -36.39
C LYS A 260 1.65 -15.24 -37.72
N GLU A 261 2.53 -15.49 -38.67
CA GLU A 261 2.21 -16.05 -39.99
C GLU A 261 3.22 -17.17 -40.31
N LEU A 262 2.72 -18.28 -40.83
CA LEU A 262 3.52 -19.38 -41.37
C LEU A 262 3.04 -19.67 -42.80
N VAL A 263 3.93 -19.57 -43.80
CA VAL A 263 3.59 -19.76 -45.23
C VAL A 263 4.49 -20.82 -45.84
N LEU A 264 3.91 -21.83 -46.48
CA LEU A 264 4.65 -22.90 -47.14
C LEU A 264 5.38 -22.37 -48.38
N LEU A 265 6.70 -22.59 -48.43
CA LEU A 265 7.57 -22.25 -49.56
C LEU A 265 7.77 -23.43 -50.50
N GLY A 266 7.90 -24.64 -49.96
CA GLY A 266 8.18 -25.83 -50.75
C GLY A 266 8.07 -27.12 -49.96
N VAL A 267 7.92 -28.23 -50.70
CA VAL A 267 7.93 -29.60 -50.19
C VAL A 267 8.90 -30.42 -51.02
N SER A 268 9.79 -31.16 -50.38
CA SER A 268 10.77 -32.03 -51.04
C SER A 268 10.83 -33.40 -50.36
N ASP A 269 11.29 -34.42 -51.06
CA ASP A 269 11.51 -35.75 -50.47
C ASP A 269 12.74 -35.75 -49.53
N THR A 270 12.65 -36.51 -48.45
CA THR A 270 13.71 -36.61 -47.44
C THR A 270 14.81 -37.57 -47.92
N ALA A 271 16.01 -37.05 -48.19
CA ALA A 271 17.12 -37.82 -48.77
C ALA A 271 17.90 -38.68 -47.75
N SER A 272 17.83 -38.38 -46.45
CA SER A 272 18.43 -39.17 -45.36
C SER A 272 17.91 -38.72 -43.99
N THR A 273 17.88 -39.63 -43.01
CA THR A 273 17.55 -39.30 -41.61
C THR A 273 18.69 -38.48 -41.01
N PRO A 274 18.48 -37.22 -40.62
CA PRO A 274 19.55 -36.41 -40.06
C PRO A 274 19.98 -36.97 -38.70
N THR A 275 21.29 -37.08 -38.49
CA THR A 275 21.87 -37.55 -37.21
C THR A 275 22.21 -36.34 -36.36
N PHE A 276 21.80 -36.34 -35.09
CA PHE A 276 22.01 -35.22 -34.18
C PHE A 276 22.80 -35.63 -32.94
N GLY A 277 23.39 -34.64 -32.29
CA GLY A 277 24.00 -34.80 -30.98
C GLY A 277 22.97 -35.15 -29.88
N PRO A 278 23.42 -35.29 -28.62
CA PRO A 278 22.55 -35.59 -27.50
C PRO A 278 21.45 -34.52 -27.35
N MET A 279 20.20 -34.98 -27.21
CA MET A 279 19.03 -34.15 -26.98
C MET A 279 18.34 -34.56 -25.68
N GLU A 280 17.78 -33.59 -24.97
CA GLU A 280 16.97 -33.81 -23.77
C GLU A 280 15.53 -33.36 -23.99
N SER A 281 14.60 -34.00 -23.27
CA SER A 281 13.21 -33.54 -23.22
C SER A 281 13.14 -32.17 -22.55
N LYS A 282 12.43 -31.25 -23.21
CA LYS A 282 12.09 -29.92 -22.71
C LYS A 282 10.60 -29.83 -22.36
N GLY A 283 9.86 -30.95 -22.43
CA GLY A 283 8.44 -31.08 -22.11
C GLY A 283 7.51 -30.81 -23.31
N ASP A 284 6.23 -30.62 -22.99
CA ASP A 284 5.12 -30.42 -23.95
C ASP A 284 5.06 -29.01 -24.58
N ILE A 285 4.00 -28.75 -25.34
CA ILE A 285 3.69 -27.48 -26.01
C ILE A 285 3.29 -26.35 -25.03
N ILE A 286 2.92 -26.67 -23.79
CA ILE A 286 2.50 -25.67 -22.80
C ILE A 286 3.72 -24.81 -22.45
N PHE A 287 3.54 -23.49 -22.45
CA PHE A 287 4.60 -22.54 -22.13
C PHE A 287 5.24 -22.84 -20.77
N LYS A 288 6.58 -22.74 -20.69
CA LYS A 288 7.34 -22.94 -19.45
C LYS A 288 8.00 -21.64 -19.01
N PHE A 289 7.64 -21.13 -17.83
CA PHE A 289 8.26 -19.93 -17.25
C PHE A 289 9.66 -20.24 -16.71
N ALA A 290 10.67 -19.54 -17.20
CA ALA A 290 12.06 -19.64 -16.75
C ALA A 290 12.63 -18.26 -16.41
N ASN A 291 13.60 -18.20 -15.49
CA ASN A 291 14.39 -17.02 -15.17
C ASN A 291 13.60 -15.79 -14.64
N ILE A 292 12.32 -15.97 -14.30
CA ILE A 292 11.44 -14.90 -13.81
C ILE A 292 11.86 -14.34 -12.44
N ASN A 293 12.73 -15.06 -11.71
CA ASN A 293 13.13 -14.66 -10.37
C ASN A 293 14.13 -13.49 -10.41
N TYR A 294 14.96 -13.40 -11.45
CA TYR A 294 16.04 -12.40 -11.58
C TYR A 294 15.96 -11.53 -12.85
N ASN A 295 15.01 -11.74 -13.75
CA ASN A 295 14.77 -10.83 -14.88
C ASN A 295 13.91 -9.65 -14.42
N PHE A 296 14.51 -8.49 -14.15
CA PHE A 296 13.79 -7.29 -13.73
C PHE A 296 13.32 -6.50 -14.96
N PRO A 297 12.03 -6.20 -15.14
CA PRO A 297 11.52 -5.56 -16.36
C PRO A 297 11.84 -4.06 -16.48
N ILE A 298 12.56 -3.49 -15.51
CA ILE A 298 12.90 -2.06 -15.44
C ILE A 298 14.35 -1.77 -15.88
N LEU A 299 15.20 -2.80 -15.97
CA LEU A 299 16.60 -2.65 -16.37
C LEU A 299 17.17 -3.94 -16.95
N MET A 300 18.23 -3.81 -17.74
CA MET A 300 18.97 -4.93 -18.31
C MET A 300 20.47 -4.69 -18.14
N GLN A 301 21.20 -5.68 -17.63
CA GLN A 301 22.64 -5.58 -17.37
C GLN A 301 23.32 -6.94 -17.49
N ASN A 302 24.64 -6.94 -17.64
CA ASN A 302 25.42 -8.18 -17.58
C ASN A 302 25.51 -8.69 -16.11
N LEU A 303 25.05 -9.93 -15.91
CA LEU A 303 24.99 -10.62 -14.63
C LEU A 303 26.22 -11.51 -14.33
N GLU A 304 27.16 -11.64 -15.27
CA GLU A 304 28.43 -12.35 -15.07
C GLU A 304 29.31 -11.65 -14.02
N ASP A 305 30.11 -12.43 -13.30
CA ASP A 305 31.00 -11.97 -12.22
C ASP A 305 30.32 -10.97 -11.26
N PRO A 306 29.25 -11.37 -10.55
CA PRO A 306 28.42 -10.44 -9.78
C PRO A 306 29.13 -9.88 -8.54
N ILE A 307 30.07 -10.63 -7.91
CA ILE A 307 30.68 -10.25 -6.62
C ILE A 307 31.41 -8.90 -6.69
N PRO A 308 32.37 -8.63 -7.61
CA PRO A 308 33.02 -7.33 -7.69
C PRO A 308 32.06 -6.16 -7.97
N LYS A 309 31.03 -6.40 -8.79
CA LYS A 309 29.99 -5.40 -9.11
C LYS A 309 29.18 -5.04 -7.87
N ILE A 310 28.77 -6.04 -7.09
CA ILE A 310 28.07 -5.86 -5.82
C ILE A 310 28.95 -5.10 -4.83
N THR A 311 30.22 -5.49 -4.69
CA THR A 311 31.15 -4.82 -3.77
C THR A 311 31.28 -3.34 -4.09
N LYS A 312 31.41 -3.00 -5.38
CA LYS A 312 31.47 -1.61 -5.84
C LYS A 312 30.16 -0.85 -5.59
N LEU A 313 29.02 -1.47 -5.85
CA LEU A 313 27.70 -0.84 -5.68
C LEU A 313 27.36 -0.55 -4.22
N ILE A 314 27.56 -1.51 -3.31
CA ILE A 314 27.30 -1.31 -1.87
C ILE A 314 28.18 -0.19 -1.32
N LYS A 315 29.48 -0.19 -1.63
CA LYS A 315 30.39 0.89 -1.19
C LYS A 315 29.96 2.26 -1.72
N ARG A 316 29.54 2.33 -2.98
CA ARG A 316 29.04 3.57 -3.60
C ARG A 316 27.73 4.03 -2.97
N LEU A 317 26.75 3.15 -2.79
CA LEU A 317 25.43 3.50 -2.22
C LEU A 317 25.56 3.94 -0.76
N ALA A 318 26.37 3.25 0.04
CA ALA A 318 26.66 3.64 1.41
C ALA A 318 27.34 5.03 1.49
N ALA A 319 28.28 5.32 0.58
CA ALA A 319 28.94 6.62 0.52
C ALA A 319 28.01 7.75 0.03
N ALA A 320 27.23 7.49 -1.02
CA ALA A 320 26.32 8.47 -1.61
C ALA A 320 25.19 8.89 -0.66
N ASN A 321 24.75 7.98 0.22
CA ASN A 321 23.65 8.19 1.15
C ASN A 321 24.11 8.44 2.60
N SER A 322 25.36 8.89 2.79
CA SER A 322 25.99 9.06 4.12
C SER A 322 25.53 10.28 4.92
N TYR A 323 24.88 11.26 4.28
CA TYR A 323 24.33 12.44 4.95
C TYR A 323 22.88 12.71 4.56
N GLN A 324 22.62 12.82 3.25
CA GLN A 324 21.30 13.01 2.66
C GLN A 324 21.02 11.89 1.65
N VAL A 325 19.76 11.67 1.28
CA VAL A 325 19.41 10.70 0.22
C VAL A 325 19.94 11.24 -1.12
N ASP A 326 20.78 10.46 -1.80
CA ASP A 326 21.14 10.73 -3.19
C ASP A 326 20.08 10.11 -4.11
N SER A 327 19.07 10.93 -4.45
CA SER A 327 17.98 10.49 -5.32
C SER A 327 18.46 9.99 -6.68
N ALA A 328 19.62 10.45 -7.20
CA ALA A 328 20.14 9.97 -8.48
C ALA A 328 20.64 8.51 -8.41
N SER A 329 21.04 8.05 -7.22
CA SER A 329 21.55 6.69 -7.00
C SER A 329 20.46 5.65 -6.74
N THR A 330 19.19 6.04 -6.55
CA THR A 330 18.14 5.11 -6.09
C THR A 330 17.85 3.97 -7.05
N GLU A 331 17.98 4.21 -8.35
CA GLU A 331 17.82 3.19 -9.40
C GLU A 331 18.94 2.15 -9.38
N ASP A 332 20.12 2.50 -8.84
CA ASP A 332 21.22 1.56 -8.71
C ASP A 332 20.95 0.48 -7.64
N CYS A 333 19.98 0.69 -6.74
CA CYS A 333 19.50 -0.36 -5.84
C CYS A 333 18.84 -1.50 -6.63
N MET A 334 18.09 -1.19 -7.69
CA MET A 334 17.48 -2.22 -8.52
C MET A 334 18.54 -3.06 -9.26
N LYS A 335 19.64 -2.42 -9.70
CA LYS A 335 20.79 -3.14 -10.26
C LYS A 335 21.43 -4.06 -9.24
N LEU A 336 21.61 -3.56 -8.01
CA LEU A 336 22.16 -4.32 -6.89
C LEU A 336 21.29 -5.53 -6.55
N TYR A 337 19.97 -5.35 -6.42
CA TYR A 337 19.03 -6.44 -6.16
C TYR A 337 19.11 -7.53 -7.23
N GLN A 338 19.12 -7.15 -8.51
CA GLN A 338 19.24 -8.12 -9.60
C GLN A 338 20.55 -8.91 -9.53
N LEU A 339 21.68 -8.26 -9.24
CA LEU A 339 22.96 -8.94 -9.06
C LEU A 339 22.93 -9.89 -7.86
N MET A 340 22.34 -9.48 -6.73
CA MET A 340 22.20 -10.34 -5.55
C MET A 340 21.43 -11.63 -5.88
N LYS A 341 20.38 -11.56 -6.72
CA LYS A 341 19.57 -12.74 -7.09
C LYS A 341 20.35 -13.80 -7.89
N VAL A 342 21.48 -13.47 -8.51
CA VAL A 342 22.33 -14.45 -9.24
C VAL A 342 23.56 -14.91 -8.44
N VAL A 343 23.80 -14.37 -7.25
CA VAL A 343 24.96 -14.75 -6.43
C VAL A 343 24.79 -16.17 -5.86
N PRO A 344 25.77 -17.07 -6.03
CA PRO A 344 25.74 -18.38 -5.38
C PRO A 344 25.97 -18.25 -3.87
N PHE A 345 25.59 -19.27 -3.09
CA PHE A 345 25.67 -19.25 -1.63
C PHE A 345 27.08 -18.93 -1.10
N GLU A 346 28.11 -19.50 -1.72
CA GLU A 346 29.53 -19.26 -1.39
C GLU A 346 29.88 -17.77 -1.54
N GLY A 347 29.31 -17.10 -2.54
CA GLY A 347 29.48 -15.68 -2.79
C GLY A 347 28.91 -14.81 -1.65
N LEU A 348 27.82 -15.23 -1.00
CA LEU A 348 27.28 -14.51 0.17
C LEU A 348 28.24 -14.56 1.36
N THR A 349 28.97 -15.67 1.52
CA THR A 349 29.99 -15.81 2.57
C THR A 349 31.20 -14.90 2.30
N VAL A 350 31.62 -14.77 1.03
CA VAL A 350 32.68 -13.84 0.61
C VAL A 350 32.26 -12.39 0.86
N LEU A 351 31.05 -12.00 0.44
CA LEU A 351 30.52 -10.65 0.64
C LEU A 351 30.35 -10.30 2.12
N TRP A 352 29.91 -11.25 2.94
CA TRP A 352 29.86 -11.05 4.39
C TRP A 352 31.22 -10.70 4.97
N LYS A 353 32.26 -11.45 4.59
CA LYS A 353 33.64 -11.18 5.05
C LYS A 353 34.18 -9.84 4.58
N GLU A 354 33.78 -9.40 3.39
CA GLU A 354 34.13 -8.07 2.90
C GLU A 354 33.50 -6.93 3.73
N PHE A 355 32.27 -7.11 4.21
CA PHE A 355 31.50 -6.02 4.82
C PHE A 355 31.37 -6.09 6.35
N GLU A 356 31.65 -7.23 7.00
CA GLU A 356 31.40 -7.41 8.44
C GLU A 356 32.10 -6.37 9.33
N GLY A 357 33.22 -5.80 8.87
CA GLY A 357 34.01 -4.80 9.60
C GLY A 357 33.54 -3.34 9.47
N ASN A 358 32.63 -3.01 8.55
CA ASN A 358 32.11 -1.64 8.38
C ASN A 358 30.60 -1.58 8.65
N PRO A 359 30.13 -0.92 9.73
CA PRO A 359 28.73 -0.96 10.13
C PRO A 359 27.72 -0.50 9.07
N GLU A 360 28.06 0.52 8.27
CA GLU A 360 27.17 1.02 7.23
C GLU A 360 27.11 0.06 6.04
N GLN A 361 28.27 -0.40 5.53
CA GLN A 361 28.30 -1.36 4.42
C GLN A 361 27.69 -2.70 4.82
N ARG A 362 27.89 -3.13 6.06
CA ARG A 362 27.27 -4.31 6.67
C ARG A 362 25.74 -4.20 6.65
N ARG A 363 25.18 -3.05 7.04
CA ARG A 363 23.73 -2.81 7.02
C ARG A 363 23.18 -2.88 5.61
N TRP A 364 23.81 -2.18 4.66
CA TRP A 364 23.46 -2.25 3.24
C TRP A 364 23.49 -3.67 2.69
N PHE A 365 24.51 -4.47 3.04
CA PHE A 365 24.60 -5.87 2.64
C PHE A 365 23.44 -6.72 3.20
N LEU A 366 23.11 -6.56 4.48
CA LEU A 366 21.97 -7.25 5.10
C LEU A 366 20.64 -6.85 4.45
N ASP A 367 20.43 -5.56 4.17
CA ASP A 367 19.23 -5.04 3.51
C ASP A 367 19.05 -5.58 2.09
N VAL A 368 20.12 -5.82 1.34
CA VAL A 368 20.01 -6.36 -0.03
C VAL A 368 20.03 -7.89 -0.10
N THR A 369 20.47 -8.57 0.95
CA THR A 369 20.53 -10.06 1.01
C THR A 369 19.14 -10.68 1.12
N VAL A 370 18.18 -9.97 1.73
CA VAL A 370 16.79 -10.46 1.84
C VAL A 370 16.06 -10.51 0.50
N GLU A 371 16.49 -9.69 -0.46
CA GLU A 371 15.89 -9.57 -1.80
C GLU A 371 16.13 -10.79 -2.70
N ILE A 372 17.06 -11.67 -2.32
CA ILE A 372 17.29 -12.94 -3.03
C ILE A 372 16.03 -13.82 -2.97
N GLY A 373 15.33 -13.84 -1.83
CA GLY A 373 13.99 -14.42 -1.69
C GLY A 373 13.91 -15.95 -1.82
N ASP A 374 15.02 -16.68 -1.58
CA ASP A 374 15.07 -18.15 -1.67
C ASP A 374 15.94 -18.82 -0.59
N ALA A 375 16.26 -20.11 -0.79
CA ALA A 375 16.98 -20.94 0.19
C ALA A 375 18.37 -20.39 0.54
N ARG A 376 19.02 -19.64 -0.36
CA ARG A 376 20.35 -19.06 -0.12
C ARG A 376 20.31 -18.06 1.04
N THR A 377 19.29 -17.19 1.11
CA THR A 377 19.12 -16.24 2.21
C THR A 377 18.92 -16.95 3.54
N PHE A 378 18.08 -17.97 3.58
CA PHE A 378 17.79 -18.71 4.82
C PHE A 378 19.00 -19.53 5.29
N ASN A 379 19.75 -20.14 4.37
CA ASN A 379 20.99 -20.83 4.71
C ASN A 379 22.07 -19.85 5.20
N PHE A 380 22.12 -18.63 4.64
CA PHE A 380 23.00 -17.57 5.10
C PHE A 380 22.64 -17.16 6.54
N LEU A 381 21.36 -16.86 6.79
CA LEU A 381 20.87 -16.50 8.13
C LEU A 381 21.09 -17.63 9.14
N LYS A 382 20.80 -18.88 8.77
CA LYS A 382 21.07 -20.05 9.63
C LYS A 382 22.53 -20.10 10.07
N SER A 383 23.45 -19.89 9.13
CA SER A 383 24.89 -19.85 9.42
C SER A 383 25.27 -18.71 10.37
N ARG A 384 24.66 -17.52 10.21
CA ARG A 384 24.89 -16.37 11.11
C ARG A 384 24.30 -16.58 12.51
N PHE A 385 23.09 -17.16 12.61
CA PHE A 385 22.45 -17.50 13.89
C PHE A 385 23.26 -18.53 14.67
N GLN A 386 23.86 -19.52 13.98
CA GLN A 386 24.76 -20.49 14.58
C GLN A 386 26.07 -19.85 15.06
N ALA A 387 26.64 -18.93 14.28
CA ALA A 387 27.85 -18.18 14.62
C ALA A 387 27.63 -17.12 15.72
N ARG A 388 26.38 -16.68 15.93
CA ARG A 388 25.99 -15.61 16.86
C ARG A 388 26.71 -14.28 16.59
N ASP A 389 26.91 -13.96 15.32
CA ASP A 389 27.64 -12.78 14.85
C ASP A 389 26.74 -11.69 14.25
N LEU A 390 25.41 -11.86 14.35
CA LEU A 390 24.40 -10.80 14.18
C LEU A 390 23.95 -10.34 15.56
N THR A 391 23.71 -9.04 15.76
CA THR A 391 23.00 -8.57 16.96
C THR A 391 21.53 -9.03 16.94
N PRO A 392 20.83 -9.11 18.08
CA PRO A 392 19.40 -9.46 18.08
C PRO A 392 18.55 -8.54 17.20
N THR A 393 18.86 -7.24 17.16
CA THR A 393 18.17 -6.26 16.31
C THR A 393 18.43 -6.50 14.82
N GLU A 394 19.68 -6.77 14.42
CA GLU A 394 20.01 -7.14 13.03
C GLU A 394 19.29 -8.44 12.64
N ALA A 395 19.37 -9.47 13.49
CA ALA A 395 18.71 -10.75 13.25
C ALA A 395 17.19 -10.60 13.12
N TRP A 396 16.57 -9.82 14.00
CA TRP A 396 15.15 -9.52 13.99
C TRP A 396 14.71 -8.86 12.67
N GLN A 397 15.39 -7.78 12.29
CA GLN A 397 15.05 -7.00 11.09
C GLN A 397 15.31 -7.79 9.80
N THR A 398 16.46 -8.46 9.69
CA THR A 398 16.80 -9.21 8.47
C THR A 398 15.94 -10.47 8.32
N PHE A 399 15.64 -11.20 9.40
CA PHE A 399 14.78 -12.38 9.32
C PHE A 399 13.34 -12.05 8.95
N LEU A 400 12.78 -10.97 9.53
CA LEU A 400 11.44 -10.49 9.18
C LEU A 400 11.33 -10.17 7.68
N MET A 401 12.28 -9.39 7.14
CA MET A 401 12.28 -9.01 5.73
C MET A 401 12.56 -10.21 4.81
N ALA A 402 13.43 -11.14 5.20
CA ALA A 402 13.69 -12.37 4.44
C ALA A 402 12.43 -13.22 4.27
N VAL A 403 11.60 -13.31 5.31
CA VAL A 403 10.30 -14.00 5.24
C VAL A 403 9.29 -13.22 4.42
N GLU A 404 9.33 -11.88 4.47
CA GLU A 404 8.40 -11.07 3.68
C GLU A 404 8.62 -11.25 2.16
N HIS A 405 9.88 -11.34 1.73
CA HIS A 405 10.22 -11.44 0.30
C HIS A 405 10.35 -12.89 -0.19
N LEU A 406 10.05 -13.88 0.67
CA LEU A 406 10.20 -15.30 0.36
C LEU A 406 9.15 -15.83 -0.62
N GLU A 407 9.60 -16.54 -1.65
CA GLU A 407 8.75 -17.43 -2.45
C GLU A 407 8.60 -18.80 -1.74
N ALA A 408 7.58 -18.95 -0.89
CA ALA A 408 7.46 -20.10 0.00
C ALA A 408 7.19 -21.45 -0.71
N THR A 409 8.27 -22.22 -0.94
CA THR A 409 8.21 -23.63 -1.35
C THR A 409 8.16 -24.57 -0.14
N LEU A 410 7.84 -25.85 -0.36
CA LEU A 410 7.83 -26.85 0.72
C LEU A 410 9.22 -27.03 1.37
N GLU A 411 10.29 -26.97 0.58
CA GLU A 411 11.67 -27.00 1.07
C GLU A 411 11.94 -25.84 2.05
N LEU A 412 11.50 -24.63 1.67
CA LEU A 412 11.71 -23.43 2.48
C LEU A 412 10.89 -23.43 3.78
N VAL A 413 9.73 -24.09 3.79
CA VAL A 413 8.98 -24.35 5.03
C VAL A 413 9.81 -25.21 6.00
N GLU A 414 10.45 -26.27 5.52
CA GLU A 414 11.30 -27.14 6.36
C GLU A 414 12.58 -26.43 6.82
N ILE A 415 13.22 -25.62 5.98
CA ILE A 415 14.38 -24.80 6.41
C ILE A 415 13.96 -23.80 7.49
N SER A 416 12.81 -23.13 7.32
CA SER A 416 12.30 -22.13 8.26
C SER A 416 11.99 -22.73 9.64
N LYS A 417 11.55 -24.00 9.68
CA LYS A 417 11.25 -24.73 10.92
C LYS A 417 12.46 -24.91 11.83
N GLU A 418 13.68 -24.94 11.28
CA GLU A 418 14.89 -25.08 12.09
C GLU A 418 15.14 -23.87 13.01
N PHE A 419 14.71 -22.68 12.60
CA PHE A 419 14.86 -21.46 13.39
C PHE A 419 14.04 -21.51 14.69
N LEU A 420 12.92 -22.25 14.72
CA LEU A 420 12.12 -22.50 15.92
C LEU A 420 12.89 -23.27 17.00
N ARG A 421 13.92 -24.05 16.60
CA ARG A 421 14.72 -24.90 17.49
C ARG A 421 16.10 -24.32 17.78
N THR A 422 16.47 -23.24 17.11
CA THR A 422 17.80 -22.64 17.23
C THR A 422 17.90 -21.84 18.54
N PRO A 423 18.89 -22.13 19.42
CA PRO A 423 18.99 -21.45 20.72
C PRO A 423 19.15 -19.93 20.61
N TYR A 424 19.83 -19.44 19.56
CA TYR A 424 20.01 -18.01 19.34
C TYR A 424 18.68 -17.27 19.10
N SER A 425 17.68 -17.94 18.51
CA SER A 425 16.34 -17.36 18.33
C SER A 425 15.68 -16.97 19.65
N LYS A 426 16.05 -17.63 20.77
CA LYS A 426 15.55 -17.36 22.12
C LYS A 426 16.45 -16.43 22.94
N SER A 427 17.46 -15.83 22.32
CA SER A 427 18.39 -14.91 23.00
C SER A 427 17.77 -13.55 23.32
N ASP A 428 16.74 -13.15 22.59
CA ASP A 428 15.95 -11.94 22.77
C ASP A 428 14.46 -12.26 22.54
N ILE A 429 13.59 -11.63 23.31
CA ILE A 429 12.14 -11.88 23.26
C ILE A 429 11.52 -11.45 21.92
N ASN A 430 11.94 -10.31 21.36
CA ASN A 430 11.41 -9.81 20.09
C ASN A 430 11.89 -10.68 18.92
N LEU A 431 13.13 -11.17 19.00
CA LEU A 431 13.66 -12.13 18.03
C LEU A 431 12.86 -13.45 18.07
N TRP A 432 12.60 -13.99 19.26
CA TRP A 432 11.81 -15.22 19.41
C TRP A 432 10.39 -15.06 18.87
N HIS A 433 9.70 -13.98 19.26
CA HIS A 433 8.36 -13.67 18.76
C HIS A 433 8.35 -13.61 17.24
N THR A 434 9.32 -12.89 16.65
CA THR A 434 9.41 -12.74 15.20
C THR A 434 9.65 -14.05 14.49
N VAL A 435 10.50 -14.94 15.03
CA VAL A 435 10.77 -16.26 14.44
C VAL A 435 9.50 -17.12 14.41
N VAL A 436 8.74 -17.16 15.51
CA VAL A 436 7.52 -17.97 15.61
C VAL A 436 6.39 -17.39 14.74
N LEU A 437 6.16 -16.07 14.78
CA LEU A 437 5.15 -15.39 13.97
C LEU A 437 5.44 -15.52 12.47
N SER A 438 6.68 -15.31 12.08
CA SER A 438 7.13 -15.42 10.68
C SER A 438 7.01 -16.84 10.15
N TYR A 439 7.24 -17.88 10.97
CA TYR A 439 7.00 -19.26 10.54
C TYR A 439 5.53 -19.47 10.13
N GLY A 440 4.59 -18.90 10.88
CA GLY A 440 3.18 -18.86 10.48
C GLY A 440 2.98 -18.19 9.12
N SER A 441 3.62 -17.04 8.88
CA SER A 441 3.56 -16.33 7.60
C SER A 441 4.11 -17.16 6.43
N VAL A 442 5.19 -17.91 6.63
CA VAL A 442 5.76 -18.83 5.61
C VAL A 442 4.75 -19.92 5.24
N VAL A 443 4.11 -20.54 6.24
CA VAL A 443 3.04 -21.53 6.03
C VAL A 443 1.89 -20.92 5.23
N TYR A 444 1.45 -19.71 5.59
CA TYR A 444 0.38 -19.03 4.87
C TYR A 444 0.71 -18.79 3.41
N LYS A 445 1.90 -18.28 3.10
CA LYS A 445 2.39 -18.03 1.74
C LYS A 445 2.47 -19.31 0.91
N HIS A 446 2.96 -20.40 1.51
CA HIS A 446 2.98 -21.70 0.85
C HIS A 446 1.57 -22.18 0.49
N CYS A 447 0.65 -22.13 1.45
CA CYS A 447 -0.75 -22.54 1.26
C CYS A 447 -1.55 -21.62 0.32
N ALA A 448 -1.09 -20.39 0.03
CA ALA A 448 -1.78 -19.49 -0.89
C ALA A 448 -1.78 -19.99 -2.34
N TYR A 449 -0.79 -20.81 -2.72
CA TYR A 449 -0.63 -21.35 -4.07
C TYR A 449 -0.80 -22.89 -4.15
N HIS A 450 -0.99 -23.58 -3.02
CA HIS A 450 -1.13 -25.03 -2.96
C HIS A 450 -2.44 -25.41 -2.25
N THR A 451 -3.40 -25.96 -2.99
CA THR A 451 -4.69 -26.43 -2.45
C THR A 451 -4.94 -27.86 -2.92
N PRO A 452 -5.13 -28.84 -2.00
CA PRO A 452 -5.11 -28.72 -0.54
C PRO A 452 -3.69 -28.47 0.02
N CYS A 453 -3.58 -27.67 1.08
CA CYS A 453 -2.30 -27.42 1.75
C CYS A 453 -1.91 -28.59 2.68
N PRO A 454 -0.65 -29.05 2.74
CA PRO A 454 -0.25 -30.16 3.60
C PRO A 454 -0.24 -29.81 5.10
N VAL A 455 -0.90 -30.63 5.92
CA VAL A 455 -0.96 -30.45 7.39
C VAL A 455 0.42 -30.49 8.06
N SER A 456 1.38 -31.22 7.48
CA SER A 456 2.76 -31.29 7.99
C SER A 456 3.43 -29.92 8.09
N THR A 457 3.03 -28.95 7.26
CA THR A 457 3.58 -27.60 7.27
C THR A 457 3.21 -26.81 8.53
N VAL A 458 2.02 -27.04 9.10
CA VAL A 458 1.56 -26.34 10.32
C VAL A 458 1.84 -27.13 11.59
N GLN A 459 2.19 -28.42 11.48
CA GLN A 459 2.38 -29.32 12.60
C GLN A 459 3.28 -28.76 13.73
N PRO A 460 4.42 -28.09 13.44
CA PRO A 460 5.26 -27.53 14.51
C PRO A 460 4.54 -26.50 15.39
N LEU A 461 3.64 -25.70 14.83
CA LEU A 461 2.84 -24.76 15.61
C LEU A 461 1.75 -25.47 16.42
N LEU A 462 1.18 -26.57 15.90
CA LEU A 462 0.19 -27.38 16.63
C LEU A 462 0.82 -28.09 17.84
N ASP A 463 2.05 -28.57 17.68
CA ASP A 463 2.82 -29.21 18.76
C ASP A 463 3.13 -28.19 19.85
N MET A 464 3.68 -27.01 19.49
CA MET A 464 3.95 -25.92 20.44
C MET A 464 2.68 -25.47 21.17
N ALA A 465 1.53 -25.38 20.49
CA ALA A 465 0.27 -25.02 21.14
C ALA A 465 -0.17 -26.07 22.18
N THR A 466 0.01 -27.36 21.85
CA THR A 466 -0.32 -28.45 22.77
C THR A 466 0.63 -28.46 23.99
N GLU A 467 1.91 -28.18 23.77
CA GLU A 467 2.91 -28.06 24.83
C GLU A 467 2.65 -26.88 25.76
N ALA A 468 2.40 -25.69 25.20
CA ALA A 468 2.07 -24.48 25.98
C ALA A 468 0.82 -24.69 26.84
N LEU A 469 -0.25 -25.27 26.25
CA LEU A 469 -1.48 -25.60 26.96
C LEU A 469 -1.27 -26.63 28.09
N ARG A 470 -0.32 -27.56 27.92
CA ARG A 470 0.05 -28.55 28.95
C ARG A 470 0.90 -27.92 30.06
N GLY A 471 1.83 -27.04 29.70
CA GLY A 471 2.70 -26.32 30.64
C GLY A 471 1.99 -25.21 31.42
N ASN A 472 0.79 -24.81 30.98
CA ASN A 472 0.06 -23.66 31.52
C ASN A 472 0.84 -22.33 31.38
N ASP A 473 1.61 -22.19 30.31
CA ASP A 473 2.40 -20.99 30.01
C ASP A 473 1.57 -20.00 29.18
N LYS A 474 1.11 -18.92 29.82
CA LYS A 474 0.23 -17.92 29.19
C LYS A 474 0.89 -17.24 27.98
N GLU A 475 2.17 -16.89 28.07
CA GLU A 475 2.85 -16.12 27.02
C GLU A 475 3.10 -16.98 25.79
N ASP A 476 3.56 -18.22 26.00
CA ASP A 476 3.75 -19.18 24.91
C ASP A 476 2.40 -19.55 24.24
N MET A 477 1.31 -19.66 25.02
CA MET A 477 -0.04 -19.86 24.46
C MET A 477 -0.45 -18.70 23.55
N ILE A 478 -0.25 -17.45 23.96
CA ILE A 478 -0.61 -16.27 23.15
C ILE A 478 0.24 -16.21 21.88
N LEU A 479 1.56 -16.39 22.01
CA LEU A 479 2.50 -16.35 20.88
C LEU A 479 2.13 -17.38 19.80
N VAL A 480 1.91 -18.64 20.21
CA VAL A 480 1.62 -19.72 19.26
C VAL A 480 0.24 -19.58 18.63
N LEU A 481 -0.77 -19.08 19.35
CA LEU A 481 -2.09 -18.77 18.79
C LEU A 481 -2.00 -17.65 17.74
N LYS A 482 -1.20 -16.60 18.00
CA LYS A 482 -0.93 -15.54 17.02
C LYS A 482 -0.26 -16.08 15.76
N ALA A 483 0.72 -16.98 15.92
CA ALA A 483 1.40 -17.65 14.80
C ALA A 483 0.49 -18.62 14.03
N LEU A 484 -0.38 -19.38 14.71
CA LEU A 484 -1.43 -20.18 14.05
C LEU A 484 -2.39 -19.28 13.27
N GLY A 485 -2.68 -18.09 13.81
CA GLY A 485 -3.44 -17.06 13.14
C GLY A 485 -2.77 -16.52 11.88
N ASN A 486 -1.44 -16.40 11.87
CA ASN A 486 -0.68 -16.06 10.66
C ASN A 486 -0.76 -17.21 9.64
N ALA A 487 -0.55 -18.46 10.08
CA ALA A 487 -0.61 -19.64 9.21
C ALA A 487 -1.96 -19.80 8.49
N GLY A 488 -3.06 -19.47 9.19
CA GLY A 488 -4.41 -19.54 8.63
C GLY A 488 -4.74 -20.92 8.04
N HIS A 489 -4.18 -21.99 8.62
CA HIS A 489 -4.32 -23.35 8.08
C HIS A 489 -5.57 -24.03 8.69
N PRO A 490 -6.52 -24.58 7.90
CA PRO A 490 -7.74 -25.20 8.42
C PRO A 490 -7.48 -26.36 9.41
N GLY A 491 -6.39 -27.11 9.21
CA GLY A 491 -5.92 -28.15 10.15
C GLY A 491 -5.64 -27.65 11.59
N SER A 492 -5.56 -26.33 11.82
CA SER A 492 -5.37 -25.73 13.14
C SER A 492 -6.64 -25.65 13.97
N ILE A 493 -7.83 -25.74 13.36
CA ILE A 493 -9.13 -25.50 14.02
C ILE A 493 -9.30 -26.37 15.27
N LYS A 494 -9.06 -27.68 15.16
CA LYS A 494 -9.21 -28.62 16.28
C LYS A 494 -8.31 -28.27 17.48
N THR A 495 -7.11 -27.75 17.21
CA THR A 495 -6.18 -27.32 18.26
C THR A 495 -6.62 -26.00 18.87
N ILE A 496 -7.01 -25.02 18.05
CA ILE A 496 -7.53 -23.71 18.50
C ILE A 496 -8.76 -23.88 19.40
N MET A 497 -9.69 -24.78 19.05
CA MET A 497 -10.90 -25.05 19.85
C MET A 497 -10.59 -25.48 21.30
N ARG A 498 -9.41 -26.05 21.58
CA ARG A 498 -9.03 -26.43 22.95
C ARG A 498 -8.80 -25.23 23.88
N PHE A 499 -8.62 -24.04 23.31
CA PHE A 499 -8.42 -22.78 24.03
C PHE A 499 -9.69 -21.96 24.18
N LEU A 500 -10.80 -22.40 23.59
CA LEU A 500 -12.05 -21.66 23.55
C LEU A 500 -13.07 -22.28 24.52
N PRO A 501 -13.69 -21.48 25.41
CA PRO A 501 -14.75 -21.96 26.28
C PRO A 501 -15.97 -22.38 25.44
N GLY A 502 -16.77 -23.31 25.95
CA GLY A 502 -18.03 -23.74 25.34
C GLY A 502 -17.95 -24.64 24.11
N VAL A 503 -16.82 -24.68 23.41
CA VAL A 503 -16.57 -25.56 22.24
C VAL A 503 -15.45 -26.59 22.47
N ALA A 504 -14.62 -26.40 23.50
CA ALA A 504 -13.60 -27.36 23.88
C ALA A 504 -14.21 -28.66 24.41
N ALA A 505 -13.73 -29.80 23.93
CA ALA A 505 -14.14 -31.12 24.46
C ALA A 505 -13.78 -31.30 25.94
N THR A 506 -12.70 -30.66 26.40
CA THR A 506 -12.26 -30.62 27.80
C THR A 506 -11.94 -29.16 28.16
N PRO A 507 -12.94 -28.39 28.63
CA PRO A 507 -12.76 -26.96 28.93
C PRO A 507 -11.72 -26.76 30.04
N LYS A 508 -10.76 -25.88 29.78
CA LYS A 508 -9.88 -25.32 30.81
C LYS A 508 -10.31 -23.88 31.08
N ASP A 509 -10.23 -23.47 32.33
CA ASP A 509 -10.37 -22.07 32.70
C ASP A 509 -9.10 -21.33 32.28
N LEU A 510 -9.18 -20.57 31.19
CA LEU A 510 -8.05 -19.86 30.57
C LEU A 510 -8.28 -18.35 30.63
N PRO A 511 -7.23 -17.52 30.80
CA PRO A 511 -7.37 -16.07 30.85
C PRO A 511 -8.04 -15.50 29.59
N PRO A 512 -8.83 -14.41 29.69
CA PRO A 512 -9.47 -13.77 28.54
C PRO A 512 -8.50 -13.45 27.39
N ALA A 513 -7.28 -12.99 27.69
CA ALA A 513 -6.26 -12.71 26.68
C ALA A 513 -5.90 -13.94 25.81
N VAL A 514 -5.87 -15.14 26.40
CA VAL A 514 -5.60 -16.40 25.66
C VAL A 514 -6.79 -16.76 24.79
N GLN A 515 -8.01 -16.63 25.34
CA GLN A 515 -9.25 -16.91 24.61
C GLN A 515 -9.42 -15.94 23.42
N SER A 516 -9.13 -14.66 23.60
CA SER A 516 -9.15 -13.64 22.55
C SER A 516 -8.12 -13.92 21.45
N ALA A 517 -6.90 -14.32 21.83
CA ALA A 517 -5.91 -14.77 20.85
C ALA A 517 -6.39 -16.00 20.06
N ALA A 518 -7.09 -16.94 20.70
CA ALA A 518 -7.66 -18.11 20.04
C ALA A 518 -8.80 -17.76 19.07
N VAL A 519 -9.70 -16.84 19.43
CA VAL A 519 -10.73 -16.35 18.51
C VAL A 519 -10.08 -15.66 17.31
N GLN A 520 -9.15 -14.75 17.54
CA GLN A 520 -8.44 -14.02 16.48
C GLN A 520 -7.54 -14.93 15.61
N ALA A 521 -7.14 -16.11 16.09
CA ALA A 521 -6.39 -17.09 15.29
C ALA A 521 -7.21 -17.65 14.11
N MET A 522 -8.54 -17.52 14.14
CA MET A 522 -9.40 -17.97 13.04
C MET A 522 -9.53 -16.94 11.90
N ARG A 523 -9.01 -15.71 12.04
CA ARG A 523 -9.18 -14.60 11.07
C ARG A 523 -8.80 -14.94 9.62
N LEU A 524 -7.70 -15.68 9.41
CA LEU A 524 -7.24 -16.09 8.08
C LEU A 524 -7.79 -17.45 7.68
N ILE A 525 -8.23 -18.27 8.64
CA ILE A 525 -8.93 -19.53 8.40
C ILE A 525 -10.32 -19.25 7.81
N ALA A 526 -10.98 -18.17 8.23
CA ALA A 526 -12.29 -17.74 7.76
C ALA A 526 -12.40 -17.65 6.22
N ALA A 527 -11.30 -17.30 5.54
CA ALA A 527 -11.27 -17.25 4.07
C ALA A 527 -11.08 -18.62 3.39
N ARG A 528 -10.55 -19.62 4.09
CA ARG A 528 -10.22 -20.95 3.55
C ARG A 528 -11.24 -22.03 3.94
N ASP A 529 -11.77 -21.95 5.15
CA ASP A 529 -12.81 -22.84 5.67
C ASP A 529 -13.89 -22.01 6.40
N PRO A 530 -14.69 -21.21 5.65
CA PRO A 530 -15.68 -20.31 6.23
C PRO A 530 -16.74 -21.07 7.04
N HIS A 531 -17.14 -22.27 6.60
CA HIS A 531 -18.20 -23.03 7.26
C HIS A 531 -17.83 -23.43 8.69
N SER A 532 -16.68 -24.06 8.90
CA SER A 532 -16.23 -24.46 10.24
C SER A 532 -16.08 -23.24 11.16
N VAL A 533 -15.59 -22.11 10.64
CA VAL A 533 -15.43 -20.87 11.42
C VAL A 533 -16.79 -20.26 11.79
N GLN A 534 -17.76 -20.27 10.87
CA GLN A 534 -19.13 -19.81 11.16
C GLN A 534 -19.78 -20.64 12.28
N ASP A 535 -19.64 -21.97 12.24
CA ASP A 535 -20.21 -22.85 13.28
C ASP A 535 -19.64 -22.56 14.66
N ILE A 536 -18.31 -22.40 14.75
CA ILE A 536 -17.62 -22.09 16.01
C ILE A 536 -18.01 -20.72 16.53
N THR A 537 -17.96 -19.68 15.69
CA THR A 537 -18.26 -18.31 16.09
C THR A 537 -19.72 -18.13 16.47
N MET A 538 -20.65 -18.77 15.75
CA MET A 538 -22.07 -18.80 16.12
C MET A 538 -22.26 -19.39 17.52
N SER A 539 -21.62 -20.53 17.82
CA SER A 539 -21.69 -21.13 19.16
C SER A 539 -21.21 -20.18 20.26
N LEU A 540 -20.12 -19.44 20.04
CA LEU A 540 -19.58 -18.49 21.02
C LEU A 540 -20.50 -17.29 21.22
N ILE A 541 -21.12 -16.77 20.16
CA ILE A 541 -22.03 -15.61 20.26
C ILE A 541 -23.28 -15.95 21.08
N LEU A 542 -23.82 -17.16 20.90
CA LEU A 542 -25.07 -17.60 21.53
C LEU A 542 -24.93 -17.94 23.02
N GLN A 543 -23.71 -18.24 23.50
CA GLN A 543 -23.44 -18.55 24.90
C GLN A 543 -23.31 -17.26 25.73
N LYS A 544 -24.39 -16.89 26.42
CA LYS A 544 -24.49 -15.64 27.21
C LYS A 544 -23.61 -15.62 28.47
N ASP A 545 -23.13 -16.78 28.92
CA ASP A 545 -22.22 -16.94 30.05
C ASP A 545 -20.75 -16.64 29.71
N LEU A 546 -20.43 -16.50 28.42
CA LEU A 546 -19.07 -16.15 27.98
C LEU A 546 -18.77 -14.65 28.20
N PRO A 547 -17.49 -14.29 28.42
CA PRO A 547 -17.09 -12.89 28.53
C PRO A 547 -17.50 -12.08 27.29
N SER A 548 -17.97 -10.85 27.52
CA SER A 548 -18.46 -9.92 26.47
C SER A 548 -17.44 -9.75 25.34
N GLU A 549 -16.16 -9.61 25.69
CA GLU A 549 -15.04 -9.54 24.75
C GLU A 549 -15.00 -10.71 23.75
N ILE A 550 -15.16 -11.94 24.23
CA ILE A 550 -15.09 -13.15 23.38
C ILE A 550 -16.28 -13.20 22.42
N ARG A 551 -17.47 -12.84 22.89
CA ARG A 551 -18.70 -12.79 22.08
C ARG A 551 -18.60 -11.70 21.00
N MET A 552 -18.06 -10.52 21.34
CA MET A 552 -17.82 -9.43 20.39
C MET A 552 -16.76 -9.78 19.34
N LEU A 553 -15.64 -10.38 19.74
CA LEU A 553 -14.61 -10.86 18.80
C LEU A 553 -15.15 -11.98 17.90
N ALA A 554 -15.94 -12.90 18.45
CA ALA A 554 -16.57 -13.95 17.66
C ALA A 554 -17.51 -13.37 16.59
N LEU A 555 -18.24 -12.29 16.90
CA LEU A 555 -19.05 -11.57 15.90
C LEU A 555 -18.20 -10.98 14.77
N VAL A 556 -17.03 -10.41 15.08
CA VAL A 556 -16.10 -9.91 14.05
C VAL A 556 -15.61 -11.05 13.15
N ILE A 557 -15.18 -12.16 13.74
CA ILE A 557 -14.67 -13.32 12.98
C ILE A 557 -15.78 -14.01 12.18
N LEU A 558 -17.02 -14.02 12.68
CA LEU A 558 -18.19 -14.48 11.94
C LEU A 558 -18.32 -13.69 10.63
N PHE A 559 -18.21 -12.36 10.68
CA PHE A 559 -18.32 -11.47 9.50
C PHE A 559 -17.14 -11.60 8.54
N ASP A 560 -15.93 -11.84 9.04
CA ASP A 560 -14.77 -12.22 8.21
C ASP A 560 -15.04 -13.50 7.42
N ALA A 561 -15.82 -14.44 7.97
CA ALA A 561 -16.25 -15.66 7.30
C ALA A 561 -17.45 -15.47 6.33
N LYS A 562 -17.89 -14.22 6.10
CA LYS A 562 -18.95 -13.81 5.16
C LYS A 562 -20.26 -14.62 5.38
N PRO A 563 -20.98 -14.39 6.50
CA PRO A 563 -22.14 -15.16 6.89
C PRO A 563 -23.31 -14.96 5.93
N SER A 564 -24.19 -15.96 5.84
CA SER A 564 -25.43 -15.84 5.05
C SER A 564 -26.45 -14.92 5.71
N MET A 565 -27.45 -14.48 4.94
CA MET A 565 -28.61 -13.74 5.47
C MET A 565 -29.29 -14.46 6.65
N ALA A 566 -29.39 -15.79 6.58
CA ALA A 566 -29.99 -16.60 7.63
C ALA A 566 -29.16 -16.57 8.93
N ALA A 567 -27.82 -16.63 8.81
CA ALA A 567 -26.93 -16.52 9.96
C ALA A 567 -27.00 -15.12 10.60
N VAL A 568 -27.00 -14.05 9.78
CA VAL A 568 -27.17 -12.67 10.29
C VAL A 568 -28.54 -12.50 10.96
N SER A 569 -29.60 -13.04 10.38
CA SER A 569 -30.94 -12.99 10.97
C SER A 569 -30.99 -13.75 12.30
N THR A 570 -30.32 -14.90 12.41
CA THR A 570 -30.21 -15.68 13.65
C THR A 570 -29.53 -14.85 14.75
N VAL A 571 -28.41 -14.20 14.44
CA VAL A 571 -27.73 -13.29 15.38
C VAL A 571 -28.64 -12.12 15.75
N THR A 572 -29.37 -11.56 14.79
CA THR A 572 -30.31 -10.44 15.01
C THR A 572 -31.40 -10.80 16.02
N GLU A 573 -32.06 -11.93 15.83
CA GLU A 573 -33.10 -12.42 16.74
C GLU A 573 -32.53 -12.65 18.15
N GLN A 574 -31.32 -13.19 18.25
CA GLN A 574 -30.66 -13.44 19.54
C GLN A 574 -30.26 -12.15 20.25
N LEU A 575 -29.89 -11.12 19.50
CA LEU A 575 -29.59 -9.79 20.04
C LEU A 575 -30.83 -9.10 20.59
N LEU A 576 -32.05 -9.40 20.10
CA LEU A 576 -33.27 -8.85 20.68
C LEU A 576 -33.44 -9.25 22.15
N ASP A 577 -32.94 -10.42 22.54
CA ASP A 577 -32.94 -10.91 23.92
C ASP A 577 -31.60 -10.67 24.64
N GLU A 578 -30.71 -9.84 24.08
CA GLU A 578 -29.43 -9.53 24.72
C GLU A 578 -29.63 -8.62 25.94
N GLU A 579 -29.00 -9.01 27.05
CA GLU A 579 -29.01 -8.28 28.32
C GLU A 579 -27.68 -7.52 28.52
N ASP A 580 -26.59 -8.01 27.96
CA ASP A 580 -25.30 -7.33 28.01
C ASP A 580 -25.27 -6.15 27.02
N LEU A 581 -25.39 -4.94 27.57
CA LEU A 581 -25.39 -3.69 26.80
C LEU A 581 -24.06 -3.43 26.06
N HIS A 582 -22.93 -3.99 26.50
CA HIS A 582 -21.68 -3.90 25.75
C HIS A 582 -21.77 -4.73 24.47
N VAL A 583 -22.22 -5.98 24.56
CA VAL A 583 -22.43 -6.86 23.39
C VAL A 583 -23.48 -6.26 22.45
N ALA A 584 -24.62 -5.82 22.99
CA ALA A 584 -25.70 -5.23 22.19
C ALA A 584 -25.26 -3.94 21.46
N SER A 585 -24.57 -3.02 22.17
CA SER A 585 -24.05 -1.79 21.57
C SER A 585 -23.01 -2.06 20.49
N PHE A 586 -22.09 -3.00 20.75
CA PHE A 586 -21.06 -3.37 19.78
C PHE A 586 -21.69 -3.98 18.53
N ALA A 587 -22.56 -4.99 18.71
CA ALA A 587 -23.19 -5.68 17.60
C ALA A 587 -24.07 -4.76 16.77
N TYR A 588 -24.89 -3.91 17.41
CA TYR A 588 -25.70 -2.91 16.71
C TYR A 588 -24.82 -1.95 15.88
N SER A 589 -23.80 -1.35 16.48
CA SER A 589 -22.93 -0.39 15.77
C SER A 589 -22.09 -1.03 14.66
N TYR A 590 -21.71 -2.31 14.83
CA TYR A 590 -21.04 -3.10 13.80
C TYR A 590 -21.96 -3.34 12.60
N LEU A 591 -23.19 -3.81 12.85
CA LEU A 591 -24.22 -4.00 11.82
C LEU A 591 -24.59 -2.68 11.14
N GLU A 592 -24.69 -1.58 11.89
CA GLU A 592 -24.96 -0.24 11.34
C GLU A 592 -23.86 0.20 10.36
N GLY A 593 -22.60 -0.06 10.70
CA GLY A 593 -21.47 0.20 9.81
C GLY A 593 -21.57 -0.59 8.50
N PHE A 594 -21.81 -1.90 8.56
CA PHE A 594 -21.97 -2.73 7.36
C PHE A 594 -23.21 -2.39 6.55
N ALA A 595 -24.31 -1.98 7.18
CA ALA A 595 -25.54 -1.58 6.49
C ALA A 595 -25.37 -0.37 5.55
N ARG A 596 -24.28 0.39 5.71
CA ARG A 596 -23.89 1.54 4.88
C ARG A 596 -22.68 1.26 3.99
N SER A 597 -22.12 0.05 4.04
CA SER A 597 -20.93 -0.34 3.30
C SER A 597 -21.18 -0.28 1.78
N THR A 598 -20.20 0.26 1.07
CA THR A 598 -20.19 0.47 -0.38
C THR A 598 -19.18 -0.43 -1.10
N THR A 599 -18.32 -1.15 -0.38
CA THR A 599 -17.33 -2.04 -1.01
C THR A 599 -17.97 -3.27 -1.65
N PRO A 600 -17.44 -3.77 -2.79
CA PRO A 600 -18.04 -4.90 -3.50
C PRO A 600 -18.15 -6.18 -2.67
N ASP A 601 -17.16 -6.49 -1.84
CA ASP A 601 -17.09 -7.71 -1.03
C ASP A 601 -18.13 -7.75 0.11
N ASN A 602 -18.74 -6.61 0.43
CA ASN A 602 -19.73 -6.46 1.48
C ASN A 602 -21.15 -6.29 0.95
N HIS A 603 -21.38 -6.30 -0.36
CA HIS A 603 -22.71 -6.07 -0.96
C HIS A 603 -23.83 -6.91 -0.32
N PHE A 604 -23.61 -8.21 -0.13
CA PHE A 604 -24.58 -9.10 0.52
C PHE A 604 -24.72 -8.84 2.03
N LEU A 605 -23.59 -8.58 2.71
CA LEU A 605 -23.59 -8.28 4.14
C LEU A 605 -24.28 -6.95 4.44
N SER A 606 -24.11 -5.94 3.58
CA SER A 606 -24.77 -4.64 3.69
C SER A 606 -26.29 -4.80 3.61
N THR A 607 -26.78 -5.65 2.70
CA THR A 607 -28.21 -5.96 2.60
C THR A 607 -28.72 -6.65 3.89
N ALA A 608 -28.00 -7.65 4.38
CA ALA A 608 -28.39 -8.38 5.58
C ALA A 608 -28.35 -7.50 6.84
N ALA A 609 -27.29 -6.71 6.99
CA ALA A 609 -27.11 -5.80 8.09
C ALA A 609 -28.14 -4.66 8.06
N ASN A 610 -28.56 -4.17 6.87
CA ASN A 610 -29.62 -3.18 6.76
C ASN A 610 -30.95 -3.65 7.37
N VAL A 611 -31.30 -4.92 7.13
CA VAL A 611 -32.49 -5.54 7.74
C VAL A 611 -32.29 -5.68 9.25
N ALA A 612 -31.14 -6.19 9.69
CA ALA A 612 -30.83 -6.36 11.11
C ALA A 612 -30.90 -5.03 11.89
N VAL A 613 -30.32 -3.95 11.33
CA VAL A 613 -30.33 -2.61 11.94
C VAL A 613 -31.75 -2.09 12.08
N LYS A 614 -32.63 -2.27 11.07
CA LYS A 614 -34.03 -1.85 11.18
C LYS A 614 -34.78 -2.57 12.31
N ILE A 615 -34.46 -3.83 12.56
CA ILE A 615 -35.04 -4.64 13.66
C ILE A 615 -34.49 -4.18 15.02
N LEU A 616 -33.18 -3.93 15.11
CA LEU A 616 -32.50 -3.64 16.38
C LEU A 616 -32.54 -2.16 16.79
N ALA A 617 -32.65 -1.22 15.84
CA ALA A 617 -32.59 0.21 16.07
C ALA A 617 -33.59 0.72 17.13
N PRO A 618 -34.85 0.26 17.17
CA PRO A 618 -35.79 0.67 18.22
C PRO A 618 -35.30 0.39 19.65
N LYS A 619 -34.52 -0.68 19.85
CA LYS A 619 -34.02 -1.09 21.17
C LYS A 619 -32.62 -0.55 21.47
N PHE A 620 -31.71 -0.60 20.51
CA PHE A 620 -30.28 -0.34 20.74
C PHE A 620 -29.71 0.89 20.03
N GLY A 621 -30.50 1.54 19.15
CA GLY A 621 -30.04 2.66 18.33
C GLY A 621 -29.59 3.91 19.11
N ARG A 622 -29.95 4.01 20.39
CA ARG A 622 -29.62 5.15 21.27
C ARG A 622 -28.46 4.90 22.24
N LEU A 623 -27.83 3.72 22.19
CA LEU A 623 -26.69 3.42 23.08
C LEU A 623 -25.48 4.30 22.71
N SER A 624 -24.85 4.93 23.71
CA SER A 624 -23.75 5.87 23.52
C SER A 624 -22.36 5.21 23.64
N TYR A 625 -21.29 6.02 23.61
CA TYR A 625 -19.89 5.57 23.69
C TYR A 625 -19.44 5.10 25.09
N TYR A 626 -20.31 5.13 26.10
CA TYR A 626 -20.04 4.47 27.38
C TYR A 626 -20.00 2.94 27.24
N TYR A 627 -20.69 2.40 26.23
CA TYR A 627 -20.67 0.98 25.89
C TYR A 627 -19.67 0.70 24.76
N SER A 628 -19.45 -0.59 24.49
CA SER A 628 -18.58 -1.01 23.38
C SER A 628 -19.14 -0.56 22.04
N LYS A 629 -18.24 -0.22 21.11
CA LYS A 629 -18.59 0.30 19.78
C LYS A 629 -17.70 -0.28 18.71
N ALA A 630 -18.31 -0.51 17.55
CA ALA A 630 -17.60 -0.75 16.31
C ALA A 630 -17.94 0.36 15.31
N LYS A 631 -16.95 0.75 14.51
CA LYS A 631 -17.14 1.71 13.42
C LYS A 631 -16.52 1.13 12.16
N HIS A 632 -17.34 1.03 11.11
CA HIS A 632 -16.89 0.67 9.77
C HIS A 632 -17.08 1.90 8.88
N MET A 633 -16.04 2.26 8.15
CA MET A 633 -16.04 3.36 7.18
C MET A 633 -15.39 2.85 5.91
N ASP A 634 -16.10 2.95 4.79
CA ASP A 634 -15.56 2.55 3.51
C ASP A 634 -15.94 3.52 2.39
N TRP A 635 -15.21 3.38 1.28
CA TRP A 635 -15.58 3.94 -0.01
C TRP A 635 -15.01 3.05 -1.10
N PHE A 636 -15.70 2.98 -2.23
CA PHE A 636 -15.23 2.29 -3.42
C PHE A 636 -15.65 3.08 -4.66
N ASP A 637 -14.71 3.29 -5.57
CA ASP A 637 -14.96 3.93 -6.86
C ASP A 637 -14.96 2.87 -7.98
N ASP A 638 -16.09 2.74 -8.66
CA ASP A 638 -16.27 1.77 -9.73
C ASP A 638 -15.44 2.10 -10.98
N ASP A 639 -15.10 3.36 -11.26
CA ASP A 639 -14.33 3.75 -12.44
C ASP A 639 -12.83 3.51 -12.24
N PHE A 640 -12.31 3.74 -11.03
CA PHE A 640 -10.93 3.44 -10.68
C PHE A 640 -10.71 2.00 -10.18
N LEU A 641 -11.78 1.24 -9.89
CA LEU A 641 -11.73 -0.09 -9.25
C LEU A 641 -10.83 -0.12 -8.00
N ILE A 642 -10.90 0.97 -7.24
CA ILE A 642 -10.13 1.19 -6.03
C ILE A 642 -11.07 1.58 -4.90
N GLY A 643 -10.74 1.15 -3.69
CA GLY A 643 -11.46 1.57 -2.51
C GLY A 643 -10.69 1.23 -1.25
N THR A 644 -11.14 1.78 -0.13
CA THR A 644 -10.58 1.46 1.17
C THR A 644 -11.70 1.20 2.16
N ALA A 645 -11.48 0.27 3.08
CA ALA A 645 -12.32 0.08 4.24
C ALA A 645 -11.48 0.17 5.50
N THR A 646 -12.00 0.87 6.51
CA THR A 646 -11.37 1.03 7.82
C THR A 646 -12.37 0.62 8.89
N GLU A 647 -11.94 -0.29 9.75
CA GLU A 647 -12.71 -0.79 10.87
C GLU A 647 -12.02 -0.37 12.18
N MET A 648 -12.78 0.14 13.13
CA MET A 648 -12.31 0.52 14.47
C MET A 648 -13.19 -0.17 15.52
N TYR A 649 -12.57 -0.85 16.47
CA TYR A 649 -13.24 -1.58 17.55
C TYR A 649 -12.85 -1.00 18.90
N MET A 650 -13.83 -0.73 19.74
CA MET A 650 -13.67 -0.34 21.15
C MET A 650 -14.41 -1.35 22.01
N ILE A 651 -13.66 -2.25 22.64
CA ILE A 651 -14.18 -3.34 23.47
C ILE A 651 -14.04 -2.95 24.94
N ARG A 652 -15.10 -3.18 25.74
CA ARG A 652 -15.18 -2.81 27.16
C ARG A 652 -15.84 -3.96 27.90
N ASN A 653 -15.26 -4.34 29.05
CA ASN A 653 -15.79 -5.39 29.93
C ASN A 653 -16.48 -4.82 31.19
N ALA A 654 -16.29 -3.53 31.51
CA ALA A 654 -17.04 -2.81 32.56
C ALA A 654 -16.98 -1.28 32.35
N ALA A 655 -17.63 -0.53 33.25
CA ALA A 655 -17.69 0.94 33.26
C ALA A 655 -16.36 1.61 33.74
N TYR A 656 -15.24 1.28 33.09
CA TYR A 656 -13.95 1.95 33.32
C TYR A 656 -13.73 3.10 32.34
N MET A 657 -12.84 4.04 32.66
CA MET A 657 -12.52 5.16 31.77
C MET A 657 -11.96 4.67 30.43
N PHE A 658 -10.97 3.77 30.47
CA PHE A 658 -10.32 3.20 29.29
C PHE A 658 -11.01 1.91 28.81
N PRO A 659 -11.12 1.70 27.49
CA PRO A 659 -11.57 0.43 26.93
C PRO A 659 -10.59 -0.70 27.26
N SER A 660 -11.09 -1.93 27.35
CA SER A 660 -10.25 -3.11 27.57
C SER A 660 -9.35 -3.41 26.37
N GLU A 661 -9.87 -3.19 25.16
CA GLU A 661 -9.11 -3.34 23.91
C GLU A 661 -9.58 -2.31 22.87
N VAL A 662 -8.62 -1.74 22.12
CA VAL A 662 -8.86 -0.92 20.94
C VAL A 662 -8.16 -1.58 19.76
N MET A 663 -8.87 -1.71 18.65
CA MET A 663 -8.30 -2.27 17.42
C MET A 663 -8.67 -1.37 16.24
N MET A 664 -7.76 -1.27 15.29
CA MET A 664 -7.98 -0.62 14.00
C MET A 664 -7.49 -1.56 12.90
N SER A 665 -8.29 -1.75 11.85
CA SER A 665 -7.93 -2.54 10.68
C SER A 665 -8.22 -1.76 9.40
N GLY A 666 -7.33 -1.88 8.42
CA GLY A 666 -7.46 -1.25 7.11
C GLY A 666 -7.44 -2.29 5.98
N LYS A 667 -8.25 -2.07 4.94
CA LYS A 667 -8.29 -2.88 3.72
C LYS A 667 -8.15 -1.95 2.51
N LEU A 668 -7.34 -2.34 1.53
CA LEU A 668 -7.23 -1.71 0.22
C LEU A 668 -7.83 -2.65 -0.83
N HIS A 669 -8.86 -2.19 -1.51
CA HIS A 669 -9.44 -2.84 -2.68
C HIS A 669 -8.74 -2.29 -3.91
N VAL A 670 -8.11 -3.15 -4.72
CA VAL A 670 -7.43 -2.73 -5.95
C VAL A 670 -7.38 -3.88 -6.95
N ILE A 671 -7.85 -3.65 -8.18
CA ILE A 671 -7.72 -4.59 -9.31
C ILE A 671 -8.25 -6.00 -8.96
N GLY A 672 -9.48 -6.06 -8.43
CA GLY A 672 -10.12 -7.34 -8.11
C GLY A 672 -9.45 -8.13 -6.97
N ARG A 673 -8.62 -7.46 -6.15
CA ARG A 673 -7.97 -8.03 -4.96
C ARG A 673 -8.16 -7.13 -3.75
N ILE A 674 -8.08 -7.75 -2.57
CA ILE A 674 -8.11 -7.09 -1.26
C ILE A 674 -6.77 -7.31 -0.60
N VAL A 675 -6.10 -6.21 -0.26
CA VAL A 675 -4.87 -6.19 0.51
C VAL A 675 -5.22 -5.68 1.91
N LYS A 676 -4.98 -6.50 2.94
CA LYS A 676 -5.05 -6.01 4.32
C LYS A 676 -3.88 -5.05 4.53
N LEU A 677 -4.14 -3.83 5.01
CA LEU A 677 -3.13 -2.81 5.27
C LEU A 677 -2.52 -3.03 6.66
N LEU A 678 -2.21 -1.94 7.36
CA LEU A 678 -1.72 -1.97 8.73
C LEU A 678 -2.90 -2.14 9.70
N ASP A 679 -2.90 -3.22 10.47
CA ASP A 679 -3.76 -3.39 11.64
C ASP A 679 -2.97 -3.03 12.89
N LEU A 680 -3.61 -2.31 13.80
CA LEU A 680 -3.07 -1.93 15.10
C LEU A 680 -4.05 -2.38 16.18
N GLY A 681 -3.54 -2.98 17.25
CA GLY A 681 -4.36 -3.29 18.41
C GLY A 681 -3.61 -3.04 19.71
N MET A 682 -4.36 -2.59 20.71
CA MET A 682 -3.86 -2.29 22.03
C MET A 682 -4.84 -2.81 23.08
N ARG A 683 -4.35 -3.72 23.94
CA ARG A 683 -5.06 -4.16 25.14
C ARG A 683 -4.63 -3.30 26.31
N LEU A 684 -5.58 -2.67 27.01
CA LEU A 684 -5.32 -1.68 28.06
C LEU A 684 -5.80 -2.16 29.44
N GLU A 685 -6.05 -3.45 29.60
CA GLU A 685 -6.64 -4.03 30.81
C GLU A 685 -5.84 -3.72 32.09
N GLY A 686 -4.51 -3.71 32.03
CA GLY A 686 -3.64 -3.37 33.16
C GLY A 686 -3.74 -1.90 33.61
N LEU A 687 -4.20 -0.98 32.76
CA LEU A 687 -4.41 0.43 33.15
C LEU A 687 -5.63 0.61 34.07
N LYS A 688 -6.52 -0.39 34.16
CA LYS A 688 -7.65 -0.39 35.07
C LYS A 688 -7.21 -0.24 36.53
N GLU A 689 -6.10 -0.87 36.90
CA GLU A 689 -5.60 -0.84 38.27
C GLU A 689 -4.99 0.52 38.62
N LEU A 690 -4.47 1.24 37.63
CA LEU A 690 -3.90 2.57 37.79
C LEU A 690 -4.97 3.65 37.91
N PHE A 691 -5.97 3.64 37.02
CA PHE A 691 -6.95 4.71 36.90
C PHE A 691 -8.32 4.41 37.50
N GLY A 692 -8.56 3.17 37.95
CA GLY A 692 -9.83 2.76 38.56
C GLY A 692 -11.07 3.11 37.71
N ALA A 693 -12.14 3.57 38.36
CA ALA A 693 -13.35 4.04 37.69
C ALA A 693 -13.21 5.46 37.10
N GLY A 694 -12.16 6.21 37.44
CA GLY A 694 -11.89 7.55 36.94
C GLY A 694 -10.73 8.25 37.66
N ILE A 695 -10.21 9.33 37.07
CA ILE A 695 -9.10 10.12 37.62
C ILE A 695 -9.65 11.15 38.63
N PRO A 696 -9.28 11.07 39.93
CA PRO A 696 -9.74 12.03 40.93
C PRO A 696 -9.28 13.46 40.60
N GLY A 697 -10.24 14.38 40.43
CA GLY A 697 -9.95 15.78 40.10
C GLY A 697 -9.86 16.10 38.61
N PHE A 698 -10.02 15.10 37.73
CA PHE A 698 -10.12 15.30 36.28
C PHE A 698 -11.53 15.78 35.90
N LYS A 699 -11.60 16.97 35.30
CA LYS A 699 -12.82 17.68 34.89
C LYS A 699 -13.18 17.46 33.43
N GLY A 700 -12.26 16.95 32.60
CA GLY A 700 -12.46 16.70 31.17
C GLY A 700 -12.35 17.96 30.30
N ASP A 701 -11.83 19.05 30.86
CA ASP A 701 -11.59 20.31 30.15
C ASP A 701 -10.15 20.41 29.61
N TYR A 702 -9.32 19.39 29.88
CA TYR A 702 -7.90 19.33 29.50
C TYR A 702 -7.07 20.49 30.06
N SER A 703 -7.53 21.09 31.18
CA SER A 703 -6.82 22.12 31.91
C SER A 703 -5.52 21.60 32.53
N PHE A 704 -4.67 22.53 33.01
CA PHE A 704 -3.49 22.15 33.77
C PHE A 704 -3.85 21.34 35.03
N SER A 705 -5.02 21.56 35.64
CA SER A 705 -5.52 20.74 36.75
C SER A 705 -5.87 19.31 36.34
N ASP A 706 -6.38 19.10 35.12
CA ASP A 706 -6.60 17.76 34.57
C ASP A 706 -5.27 17.04 34.33
N PHE A 707 -4.28 17.77 33.82
CA PHE A 707 -2.91 17.26 33.66
C PHE A 707 -2.27 16.90 35.01
N GLU A 708 -2.45 17.73 36.04
CA GLU A 708 -1.97 17.45 37.41
C GLU A 708 -2.70 16.25 38.03
N ALA A 709 -4.01 16.11 37.80
CA ALA A 709 -4.79 14.97 38.24
C ALA A 709 -4.30 13.66 37.60
N ILE A 710 -3.96 13.68 36.30
CA ILE A 710 -3.32 12.56 35.60
C ILE A 710 -1.95 12.25 36.21
N LEU A 711 -1.12 13.28 36.44
CA LEU A 711 0.23 13.09 37.01
C LEU A 711 0.19 12.48 38.41
N ARG A 712 -0.72 12.92 39.29
CA ARG A 712 -0.86 12.36 40.64
C ARG A 712 -1.23 10.88 40.63
N VAL A 713 -2.06 10.46 39.67
CA VAL A 713 -2.36 9.03 39.50
C VAL A 713 -1.12 8.29 38.99
N LEU A 714 -0.38 8.86 38.04
CA LEU A 714 0.87 8.30 37.54
C LEU A 714 1.98 8.21 38.60
N GLU A 715 1.96 9.04 39.66
CA GLU A 715 2.88 8.93 40.79
C GLU A 715 2.71 7.62 41.59
N SER A 716 1.51 7.03 41.58
CA SER A 716 1.20 5.74 42.26
C SER A 716 1.56 4.49 41.45
N TRP A 717 2.32 4.62 40.34
CA TRP A 717 2.68 3.50 39.48
C TRP A 717 3.48 2.38 40.19
N GLU A 718 4.15 2.66 41.31
CA GLU A 718 4.85 1.66 42.11
C GLU A 718 3.91 0.63 42.77
N ASP A 719 2.62 0.95 42.90
CA ASP A 719 1.60 0.08 43.50
C ASP A 719 1.05 -0.98 42.54
N LEU A 720 1.42 -0.91 41.25
CA LEU A 720 0.96 -1.85 40.22
C LEU A 720 1.48 -3.29 40.45
N PRO A 721 0.76 -4.36 40.10
CA PRO A 721 1.26 -5.73 40.19
C PRO A 721 2.47 -5.93 39.28
N ASN A 722 3.45 -6.73 39.73
CA ASN A 722 4.63 -7.04 38.91
C ASN A 722 4.35 -8.10 37.82
N ASN A 723 3.24 -8.84 37.92
CA ASN A 723 3.00 -10.05 37.10
C ASN A 723 2.10 -9.82 35.88
N GLU A 724 1.54 -8.62 35.67
CA GLU A 724 0.66 -8.32 34.53
C GLU A 724 1.19 -7.16 33.67
N PRO A 725 1.04 -7.24 32.33
CA PRO A 725 1.38 -6.13 31.46
C PRO A 725 0.39 -4.98 31.63
N LEU A 726 0.90 -3.74 31.63
CA LEU A 726 0.06 -2.54 31.74
C LEU A 726 -0.76 -2.31 30.47
N PHE A 727 -0.11 -2.55 29.33
CA PHE A 727 -0.80 -2.72 28.06
C PHE A 727 0.01 -3.62 27.14
N THR A 728 -0.70 -4.29 26.24
CA THR A 728 -0.12 -5.11 25.16
C THR A 728 -0.44 -4.43 23.84
N ALA A 729 0.56 -4.21 23.00
CA ALA A 729 0.37 -3.68 21.66
C ALA A 729 0.77 -4.72 20.61
N TYR A 730 0.02 -4.80 19.52
CA TYR A 730 0.38 -5.61 18.36
C TYR A 730 0.16 -4.85 17.06
N SER A 731 0.91 -5.24 16.02
CA SER A 731 0.75 -4.74 14.67
C SER A 731 0.73 -5.88 13.66
N ARG A 732 -0.16 -5.76 12.67
CA ARG A 732 -0.23 -6.67 11.52
C ARG A 732 -0.05 -5.87 10.23
N ALA A 733 0.64 -6.46 9.27
CA ALA A 733 0.76 -5.93 7.92
C ALA A 733 0.34 -7.03 6.94
N SER A 734 -0.44 -6.72 5.90
CA SER A 734 -0.89 -7.75 4.94
C SER A 734 -1.67 -8.90 5.61
N GLY A 735 -2.33 -8.61 6.74
CA GLY A 735 -3.06 -9.59 7.57
C GLY A 735 -2.17 -10.49 8.43
N GLN A 736 -0.84 -10.34 8.34
CA GLN A 736 0.16 -11.11 9.08
C GLN A 736 0.65 -10.29 10.28
N GLU A 737 0.58 -10.86 11.47
CA GLU A 737 1.11 -10.26 12.68
C GLU A 737 2.63 -10.37 12.69
N TRP A 738 3.32 -9.23 12.70
CA TRP A 738 4.79 -9.16 12.62
C TRP A 738 5.43 -8.68 13.92
N PHE A 739 4.64 -8.04 14.78
CA PHE A 739 5.10 -7.49 16.05
C PHE A 739 3.98 -7.58 17.08
N TYR A 740 4.34 -8.05 18.27
CA TYR A 740 3.60 -7.74 19.49
C TYR A 740 4.58 -7.62 20.66
N ALA A 741 4.24 -6.73 21.59
CA ALA A 741 5.02 -6.50 22.79
C ALA A 741 4.14 -6.09 23.95
N ASP A 742 4.58 -6.49 25.13
CA ASP A 742 4.00 -6.10 26.40
C ASP A 742 4.81 -4.96 27.02
N VAL A 743 4.08 -3.98 27.55
CA VAL A 743 4.68 -2.94 28.39
C VAL A 743 4.44 -3.34 29.84
N SER A 744 5.47 -3.94 30.44
CA SER A 744 5.44 -4.40 31.82
C SER A 744 5.89 -3.30 32.80
N LYS A 745 5.57 -3.50 34.07
CA LYS A 745 6.10 -2.67 35.16
C LYS A 745 7.64 -2.71 35.23
N ASP A 746 8.27 -3.83 34.88
CA ASP A 746 9.73 -3.94 34.85
C ASP A 746 10.37 -3.14 33.71
N LEU A 747 9.71 -3.02 32.56
CA LEU A 747 10.15 -2.14 31.49
C LEU A 747 10.07 -0.67 31.94
N LEU A 748 8.95 -0.27 32.56
CA LEU A 748 8.82 1.07 33.14
C LEU A 748 9.85 1.31 34.24
N ARG A 749 10.05 0.34 35.15
CA ARG A 749 11.08 0.41 36.20
C ARG A 749 12.47 0.53 35.60
N SER A 750 12.79 -0.17 34.52
CA SER A 750 14.09 -0.07 33.84
C SER A 750 14.29 1.32 33.23
N ILE A 751 13.26 1.88 32.61
CA ILE A 751 13.27 3.26 32.08
C ILE A 751 13.42 4.27 33.23
N ILE A 752 12.66 4.11 34.31
CA ILE A 752 12.66 5.01 35.48
C ILE A 752 13.94 4.87 36.30
N MET A 753 14.50 3.66 36.43
CA MET A 753 15.81 3.42 37.06
C MET A 753 16.94 4.04 36.25
N ALA A 754 16.87 4.02 34.92
CA ALA A 754 17.80 4.78 34.07
C ALA A 754 17.69 6.31 34.32
N LEU A 755 16.53 6.77 34.81
CA LEU A 755 16.24 8.15 35.21
C LEU A 755 16.44 8.42 36.73
N ASN A 756 16.78 7.40 37.54
CA ASN A 756 16.81 7.50 39.00
C ASN A 756 18.06 8.25 39.51
N PRO A 757 17.90 9.26 40.40
CA PRO A 757 18.99 10.08 40.94
C PRO A 757 20.14 9.34 41.65
N SER A 758 19.92 8.15 42.22
CA SER A 758 20.90 7.48 43.10
C SER A 758 21.95 6.63 42.37
N ALA A 759 21.78 6.35 41.07
CA ALA A 759 22.72 5.56 40.24
C ALA A 759 23.24 6.35 39.01
N TRP A 760 23.31 7.67 39.15
CA TRP A 760 23.58 8.62 38.06
C TRP A 760 24.93 8.43 37.36
N LYS A 761 26.03 8.27 38.11
CA LYS A 761 27.36 8.03 37.53
C LYS A 761 27.48 6.56 37.11
N GLY A 762 27.37 6.32 35.79
CA GLY A 762 27.48 4.98 35.19
C GLY A 762 26.20 4.47 34.53
N SER A 763 25.10 5.25 34.55
CA SER A 763 23.87 4.87 33.83
C SER A 763 24.01 5.09 32.31
N PRO A 764 23.27 4.33 31.48
CA PRO A 764 23.20 4.56 30.03
C PRO A 764 22.74 5.99 29.67
N LEU A 765 21.86 6.57 30.48
CA LEU A 765 21.38 7.95 30.29
C LEU A 765 22.48 8.98 30.54
N TRP A 766 23.31 8.79 31.56
CA TRP A 766 24.48 9.65 31.79
C TRP A 766 25.48 9.53 30.63
N ALA A 767 25.74 8.32 30.14
CA ALA A 767 26.57 8.12 28.96
C ALA A 767 25.97 8.83 27.72
N ALA A 768 24.65 8.80 27.52
CA ALA A 768 23.99 9.52 26.43
C ALA A 768 24.11 11.04 26.58
N ILE A 769 23.95 11.58 27.79
CA ILE A 769 24.13 13.01 28.08
C ILE A 769 25.58 13.45 27.88
N GLU A 770 26.56 12.68 28.34
CA GLU A 770 27.98 12.96 28.11
C GLU A 770 28.33 12.90 26.62
N THR A 771 27.79 11.91 25.89
CA THR A 771 27.91 11.83 24.42
C THR A 771 27.34 13.09 23.76
N LEU A 772 26.16 13.54 24.19
CA LEU A 772 25.51 14.75 23.69
C LEU A 772 26.31 16.02 24.03
N LYS A 773 26.98 16.08 25.20
CA LYS A 773 27.88 17.18 25.56
C LYS A 773 29.14 17.21 24.68
N SER A 774 29.72 16.05 24.40
CA SER A 774 30.88 15.93 23.51
C SER A 774 30.55 16.15 22.03
N GLY A 775 29.27 16.15 21.67
CA GLY A 775 28.76 16.16 20.30
C GLY A 775 28.41 14.74 19.85
N ALA A 776 27.12 14.47 19.69
CA ALA A 776 26.60 13.22 19.20
C ALA A 776 26.34 13.33 17.69
N SER A 777 26.75 12.31 16.94
CA SER A 777 26.39 12.14 15.54
C SER A 777 25.76 10.76 15.37
N TRP A 778 24.58 10.73 14.77
CA TRP A 778 23.85 9.51 14.49
C TRP A 778 23.45 9.49 13.02
N HIS A 779 23.72 8.38 12.35
CA HIS A 779 23.39 8.18 10.95
C HIS A 779 22.68 6.84 10.77
N TYR A 780 21.60 6.87 10.00
CA TYR A 780 20.81 5.71 9.63
C TYR A 780 20.42 5.79 8.17
N SER A 781 20.87 4.83 7.38
CA SER A 781 20.42 4.61 6.01
C SER A 781 19.81 3.22 5.87
N ARG A 782 18.77 3.09 5.04
CA ARG A 782 18.12 1.82 4.72
C ARG A 782 17.48 1.82 3.35
N ALA A 783 17.62 0.72 2.61
CA ALA A 783 16.95 0.48 1.34
C ALA A 783 15.94 -0.67 1.46
N PHE A 784 14.77 -0.50 0.85
CA PHE A 784 13.67 -1.45 0.92
C PHE A 784 12.96 -1.59 -0.43
N LEU A 785 12.86 -2.82 -0.92
CA LEU A 785 11.91 -3.15 -1.99
C LEU A 785 10.55 -3.50 -1.38
N ILE A 786 9.71 -2.50 -1.14
CA ILE A 786 8.43 -2.64 -0.43
C ILE A 786 7.43 -3.51 -1.21
N ILE A 787 7.43 -3.43 -2.54
CA ILE A 787 6.56 -4.24 -3.41
C ILE A 787 7.39 -4.80 -4.57
N GLU A 788 7.37 -6.12 -4.74
CA GLU A 788 7.73 -6.84 -5.96
C GLU A 788 6.56 -7.77 -6.31
N ALA A 789 5.66 -7.32 -7.19
CA ALA A 789 4.49 -8.09 -7.58
C ALA A 789 4.41 -8.24 -9.10
N SER A 790 4.35 -9.47 -9.60
CA SER A 790 4.34 -9.76 -11.04
C SER A 790 3.30 -10.83 -11.40
N TYR A 791 2.62 -10.63 -12.52
CA TYR A 791 1.73 -11.59 -13.17
C TYR A 791 2.26 -11.91 -14.56
N PHE A 792 2.50 -13.18 -14.82
CA PHE A 792 3.12 -13.67 -16.05
C PHE A 792 2.12 -14.48 -16.87
N LEU A 793 2.10 -14.22 -18.18
CA LEU A 793 1.27 -14.89 -19.18
C LEU A 793 2.09 -15.20 -20.44
N PRO A 794 1.82 -16.29 -21.17
CA PRO A 794 2.41 -16.50 -22.49
C PRO A 794 1.66 -15.71 -23.55
N SER A 795 2.40 -15.31 -24.59
CA SER A 795 1.83 -14.93 -25.88
C SER A 795 1.86 -16.09 -26.86
N THR A 796 1.06 -16.01 -27.92
CA THR A 796 1.00 -16.96 -29.03
C THR A 796 2.33 -17.12 -29.78
N LEU A 797 3.26 -16.15 -29.64
CA LEU A 797 4.62 -16.20 -30.18
C LEU A 797 5.60 -17.00 -29.31
N GLY A 798 5.18 -17.44 -28.12
CA GLY A 798 6.08 -18.04 -27.16
C GLY A 798 6.97 -17.06 -26.42
N LEU A 799 6.51 -15.81 -26.27
CA LEU A 799 7.15 -14.79 -25.43
C LEU A 799 6.35 -14.58 -24.14
N PRO A 800 7.01 -14.46 -22.97
CA PRO A 800 6.34 -14.13 -21.72
C PRO A 800 5.94 -12.66 -21.69
N VAL A 801 4.66 -12.39 -21.47
CA VAL A 801 4.12 -11.08 -21.13
C VAL A 801 4.04 -10.96 -19.62
N GLU A 802 4.62 -9.89 -19.08
CA GLU A 802 4.64 -9.57 -17.66
C GLU A 802 3.84 -8.29 -17.40
N ILE A 803 3.01 -8.33 -16.37
CA ILE A 803 2.45 -7.15 -15.71
C ILE A 803 3.04 -7.10 -14.31
N SER A 804 3.83 -6.07 -14.01
CA SER A 804 4.58 -6.00 -12.76
C SER A 804 4.57 -4.64 -12.10
N LYS A 805 4.72 -4.64 -10.77
CA LYS A 805 4.82 -3.46 -9.92
C LYS A 805 6.05 -3.58 -9.03
N TYR A 806 6.90 -2.56 -9.07
CA TYR A 806 8.08 -2.44 -8.22
C TYR A 806 7.99 -1.14 -7.41
N TYR A 807 8.15 -1.22 -6.09
CA TYR A 807 8.15 -0.05 -5.23
C TYR A 807 9.39 -0.06 -4.33
N ASN A 808 10.38 0.75 -4.68
CA ASN A 808 11.64 0.88 -3.94
C ASN A 808 11.63 2.14 -3.07
N SER A 809 12.24 2.06 -1.89
CA SER A 809 12.36 3.18 -0.96
C SER A 809 13.74 3.20 -0.34
N ILE A 810 14.39 4.36 -0.35
CA ILE A 810 15.63 4.61 0.40
C ILE A 810 15.35 5.69 1.44
N THR A 811 15.56 5.38 2.71
CA THR A 811 15.38 6.29 3.83
C THR A 811 16.73 6.61 4.45
N VAL A 812 16.99 7.89 4.67
CA VAL A 812 18.19 8.38 5.37
C VAL A 812 17.77 9.33 6.47
N MET A 813 18.33 9.14 7.65
CA MET A 813 18.22 10.06 8.78
C MET A 813 19.61 10.27 9.38
N THR A 814 20.05 11.52 9.39
CA THR A 814 21.32 11.95 9.95
C THR A 814 21.04 13.05 10.96
N VAL A 815 21.53 12.90 12.19
CA VAL A 815 21.33 13.84 13.28
C VAL A 815 22.67 14.13 13.93
N ASN A 816 23.07 15.40 13.90
CA ASN A 816 24.15 15.94 14.71
C ASN A 816 23.53 16.80 15.81
N ALA A 817 23.94 16.57 17.05
CA ALA A 817 23.42 17.30 18.19
C ALA A 817 24.51 17.51 19.24
N LYS A 818 24.55 18.72 19.79
CA LYS A 818 25.47 19.10 20.86
C LYS A 818 24.73 19.91 21.92
N ALA A 819 24.78 19.47 23.17
CA ALA A 819 24.11 20.16 24.29
C ALA A 819 25.11 20.67 25.32
N ILE A 820 24.88 21.90 25.81
CA ILE A 820 25.68 22.54 26.85
C ILE A 820 24.73 23.00 27.95
N ALA A 821 24.91 22.48 29.16
CA ALA A 821 24.13 22.89 30.34
C ALA A 821 24.97 23.81 31.24
N LYS A 822 24.40 24.95 31.66
CA LYS A 822 25.03 25.95 32.53
C LYS A 822 24.14 26.21 33.77
N PRO A 823 24.60 25.90 35.00
CA PRO A 823 25.80 25.14 35.34
C PRO A 823 25.68 23.66 34.92
N PRO A 824 26.81 22.97 34.66
CA PRO A 824 26.78 21.56 34.24
C PRO A 824 26.28 20.66 35.38
N PRO A 825 25.47 19.62 35.08
CA PRO A 825 25.00 18.68 36.10
C PRO A 825 26.19 17.89 36.67
N THR A 826 26.26 17.80 37.99
CA THR A 826 27.36 17.16 38.73
C THR A 826 26.96 15.84 39.39
N GLN A 827 25.69 15.67 39.80
CA GLN A 827 25.23 14.49 40.56
C GLN A 827 23.82 13.97 40.24
N HIS A 828 22.85 14.79 39.81
CA HIS A 828 21.44 14.36 39.63
C HIS A 828 20.78 14.99 38.39
N LEU A 829 19.86 14.26 37.74
CA LEU A 829 19.08 14.73 36.59
C LEU A 829 18.28 16.01 36.88
N HIS A 830 17.74 16.14 38.11
CA HIS A 830 16.98 17.33 38.51
C HIS A 830 17.79 18.62 38.39
N GLN A 831 19.13 18.55 38.42
CA GLN A 831 19.97 19.74 38.31
C GLN A 831 19.80 20.41 36.95
N LEU A 832 19.47 19.63 35.90
CA LEU A 832 19.12 20.16 34.58
C LEU A 832 17.85 21.02 34.60
N LEU A 833 16.89 20.74 35.49
CA LEU A 833 15.69 21.58 35.66
C LEU A 833 16.01 22.97 36.21
N ASN A 834 17.20 23.15 36.77
CA ASN A 834 17.71 24.42 37.29
C ASN A 834 18.83 25.02 36.42
N SER A 835 19.15 24.39 35.28
CA SER A 835 20.20 24.84 34.36
C SER A 835 19.60 25.50 33.12
N GLU A 836 20.36 26.41 32.53
CA GLU A 836 20.15 26.83 31.14
C GLU A 836 20.76 25.77 30.22
N ILE A 837 19.96 25.26 29.28
CA ILE A 837 20.38 24.24 28.32
C ILE A 837 20.43 24.86 26.93
N GLU A 838 21.62 24.87 26.34
CA GLU A 838 21.86 25.30 24.97
C GLU A 838 22.08 24.05 24.09
N LEU A 839 21.19 23.80 23.15
CA LEU A 839 21.22 22.67 22.22
C LEU A 839 21.43 23.18 20.80
N GLU A 840 22.56 22.83 20.19
CA GLU A 840 22.81 23.02 18.77
C GLU A 840 22.51 21.71 18.04
N THR A 841 21.71 21.76 16.97
CA THR A 841 21.45 20.60 16.13
C THR A 841 21.39 20.94 14.66
N ASP A 842 21.97 20.08 13.85
CA ASP A 842 21.83 20.04 12.41
C ASP A 842 21.59 18.60 11.96
N GLY A 843 20.87 18.44 10.87
CA GLY A 843 20.57 17.10 10.38
C GLY A 843 19.71 17.10 9.13
N PHE A 844 19.37 15.89 8.71
CA PHE A 844 18.55 15.61 7.56
C PHE A 844 17.71 14.37 7.83
N ALA A 845 16.43 14.43 7.48
CA ALA A 845 15.56 13.26 7.42
C ALA A 845 14.88 13.26 6.07
N GLY A 846 15.01 12.17 5.32
CA GLY A 846 14.44 12.08 3.99
C GLY A 846 14.23 10.66 3.52
N VAL A 847 13.38 10.54 2.51
CA VAL A 847 13.08 9.30 1.82
C VAL A 847 12.94 9.57 0.33
N THR A 848 13.53 8.74 -0.51
CA THR A 848 13.21 8.72 -1.94
C THR A 848 12.49 7.44 -2.28
N LYS A 849 11.33 7.58 -2.93
CA LYS A 849 10.44 6.50 -3.34
C LYS A 849 10.39 6.42 -4.85
N ASP A 850 10.68 5.26 -5.41
CA ASP A 850 10.52 4.98 -6.84
C ASP A 850 9.46 3.89 -7.05
N PHE A 851 8.50 4.15 -7.91
CA PHE A 851 7.42 3.23 -8.25
C PHE A 851 7.36 3.00 -9.75
N TRP A 852 7.48 1.74 -10.16
CA TRP A 852 7.39 1.30 -11.55
C TRP A 852 6.19 0.40 -11.77
N VAL A 853 5.51 0.59 -12.89
CA VAL A 853 4.56 -0.37 -13.44
C VAL A 853 4.98 -0.72 -14.86
N PHE A 854 5.18 -2.00 -15.15
CA PHE A 854 5.57 -2.48 -16.47
C PHE A 854 4.49 -3.39 -17.04
N TYR A 855 4.25 -3.25 -18.35
CA TYR A 855 3.40 -4.13 -19.15
C TYR A 855 4.08 -4.41 -20.48
N GLY A 856 4.59 -5.63 -20.68
CA GLY A 856 5.42 -5.93 -21.85
C GLY A 856 5.99 -7.34 -21.87
N VAL A 857 6.80 -7.63 -22.89
CA VAL A 857 7.67 -8.80 -22.91
C VAL A 857 8.89 -8.56 -22.04
N ASN A 858 9.21 -9.51 -21.16
CA ASN A 858 10.43 -9.50 -20.35
C ASN A 858 11.14 -10.86 -20.44
N THR A 859 12.35 -10.87 -21.00
CA THR A 859 13.21 -12.05 -21.13
C THR A 859 14.64 -11.73 -20.73
N GLU A 860 15.50 -12.74 -20.62
CA GLU A 860 16.95 -12.56 -20.43
C GLU A 860 17.67 -11.99 -21.67
N LEU A 861 16.96 -11.89 -22.81
CA LEU A 861 17.52 -11.47 -24.10
C LEU A 861 17.11 -10.03 -24.45
N PHE A 862 15.86 -9.68 -24.22
CA PHE A 862 15.30 -8.36 -24.51
C PHE A 862 14.04 -8.08 -23.67
N GLN A 863 13.71 -6.79 -23.58
CA GLN A 863 12.50 -6.25 -22.96
C GLN A 863 11.82 -5.30 -23.94
N SER A 864 10.50 -5.39 -24.06
CA SER A 864 9.73 -4.49 -24.92
C SER A 864 8.33 -4.30 -24.34
N GLY A 865 7.93 -3.06 -24.05
CA GLY A 865 6.66 -2.80 -23.38
C GLY A 865 6.37 -1.34 -23.09
N SER A 866 5.38 -1.10 -22.23
CA SER A 866 5.07 0.19 -21.64
C SER A 866 5.49 0.22 -20.17
N GLU A 867 6.10 1.32 -19.74
CA GLU A 867 6.58 1.51 -18.37
C GLU A 867 6.09 2.85 -17.81
N PHE A 868 5.36 2.81 -16.70
CA PHE A 868 5.12 3.98 -15.86
C PHE A 868 6.23 4.06 -14.80
N HIS A 869 6.82 5.24 -14.63
CA HIS A 869 7.82 5.49 -13.59
C HIS A 869 7.43 6.76 -12.83
N ASN A 870 7.27 6.63 -11.51
CA ASN A 870 7.07 7.74 -10.59
C ASN A 870 8.21 7.78 -9.58
N LYS A 871 8.79 8.96 -9.38
CA LYS A 871 9.88 9.22 -8.44
C LYS A 871 9.51 10.35 -7.51
N VAL A 872 9.61 10.09 -6.21
CA VAL A 872 9.19 11.01 -5.14
C VAL A 872 10.27 11.14 -4.07
N PRO A 873 11.26 12.04 -4.24
CA PRO A 873 12.14 12.46 -3.16
C PRO A 873 11.41 13.38 -2.17
N ILE A 874 11.57 13.09 -0.89
CA ILE A 874 11.10 13.88 0.24
C ILE A 874 12.31 14.10 1.15
N GLY A 875 12.59 15.35 1.52
CA GLY A 875 13.75 15.68 2.33
C GLY A 875 13.50 16.89 3.22
N LEU A 876 13.82 16.75 4.50
CA LEU A 876 13.76 17.83 5.48
C LEU A 876 15.14 18.00 6.12
N PRO A 877 15.97 18.93 5.61
CA PRO A 877 17.14 19.37 6.35
C PRO A 877 16.70 20.33 7.47
N TRP A 878 17.39 20.27 8.61
CA TRP A 878 17.24 21.27 9.66
C TRP A 878 18.60 21.71 10.19
N LYS A 879 18.63 22.94 10.69
CA LYS A 879 19.70 23.47 11.52
C LYS A 879 19.11 24.53 12.43
N PHE A 880 19.22 24.34 13.74
CA PHE A 880 18.74 25.31 14.71
C PHE A 880 19.50 25.21 16.03
N THR A 881 19.48 26.31 16.78
CA THR A 881 19.97 26.36 18.15
C THR A 881 18.80 26.63 19.07
N THR A 882 18.62 25.81 20.10
CA THR A 882 17.59 26.02 21.13
C THR A 882 18.26 26.40 22.44
N LYS A 883 17.72 27.39 23.15
CA LYS A 883 18.08 27.67 24.55
C LYS A 883 16.84 27.50 25.41
N VAL A 884 16.95 26.66 26.42
CA VAL A 884 15.87 26.37 27.36
C VAL A 884 16.31 26.78 28.75
N ASN A 885 15.66 27.80 29.30
CA ASN A 885 15.79 28.20 30.69
C ASN A 885 14.52 27.75 31.44
N ILE A 886 14.60 26.58 32.04
CA ILE A 886 13.48 25.94 32.75
C ILE A 886 13.01 26.78 33.95
N PRO A 887 13.89 27.35 34.81
CA PRO A 887 13.49 28.22 35.91
C PRO A 887 12.72 29.48 35.47
N GLU A 888 13.15 30.11 34.39
CA GLU A 888 12.51 31.30 33.83
C GLU A 888 11.32 30.96 32.91
N LYS A 889 11.04 29.67 32.68
CA LYS A 889 10.04 29.17 31.71
C LYS A 889 10.19 29.83 30.33
N LYS A 890 11.45 30.06 29.95
CA LYS A 890 11.83 30.74 28.72
C LYS A 890 12.42 29.75 27.73
N PHE A 891 11.83 29.69 26.54
CA PHE A 891 12.26 28.84 25.44
C PHE A 891 12.62 29.73 24.26
N GLU A 892 13.86 29.64 23.79
CA GLU A 892 14.38 30.39 22.67
C GLU A 892 14.80 29.42 21.56
N LEU A 893 14.43 29.69 20.33
CA LEU A 893 14.75 28.87 19.16
C LEU A 893 15.28 29.76 18.04
N GLU A 894 16.49 29.48 17.59
CA GLU A 894 17.22 30.25 16.59
C GLU A 894 17.44 29.42 15.33
N PHE A 895 16.98 29.93 14.18
CA PHE A 895 17.25 29.39 12.85
C PHE A 895 18.20 30.30 12.07
N PRO A 896 19.11 29.74 11.27
CA PRO A 896 19.88 30.51 10.30
C PRO A 896 18.97 31.04 9.18
N PRO A 897 19.37 32.11 8.48
CA PRO A 897 18.60 32.67 7.39
C PRO A 897 18.55 31.70 6.21
N CYS A 898 17.41 31.69 5.50
CA CYS A 898 17.27 30.92 4.27
C CYS A 898 18.09 31.59 3.16
N THR A 899 19.16 30.93 2.70
CA THR A 899 20.07 31.47 1.68
C THR A 899 20.02 30.74 0.35
N LYS A 900 19.36 29.57 0.31
CA LYS A 900 19.27 28.68 -0.85
C LYS A 900 17.88 28.08 -0.92
N GLU A 901 17.49 27.63 -2.10
CA GLU A 901 16.29 26.83 -2.25
C GLU A 901 16.45 25.47 -1.56
N ILE A 902 15.43 25.07 -0.81
CA ILE A 902 15.37 23.79 -0.09
C ILE A 902 14.16 23.01 -0.62
N PRO A 903 14.36 22.02 -1.51
CA PRO A 903 13.28 21.16 -1.96
C PRO A 903 12.81 20.28 -0.79
N LEU A 904 11.51 20.30 -0.50
CA LEU A 904 10.89 19.48 0.56
C LEU A 904 10.28 18.20 -0.02
N ILE A 905 9.54 18.33 -1.11
CA ILE A 905 8.89 17.23 -1.82
C ILE A 905 9.03 17.52 -3.31
N SER A 906 9.51 16.56 -4.09
CA SER A 906 9.43 16.60 -5.55
C SER A 906 8.77 15.31 -6.02
N MET A 907 7.89 15.39 -7.00
CA MET A 907 7.24 14.25 -7.64
C MET A 907 7.43 14.41 -9.14
N ARG A 908 7.93 13.34 -9.78
CA ARG A 908 8.04 13.25 -11.24
C ARG A 908 7.48 11.92 -11.70
N ALA A 909 6.47 11.97 -12.58
CA ALA A 909 5.83 10.78 -13.13
C ALA A 909 5.63 10.89 -14.64
N ASP A 910 5.83 9.80 -15.36
CA ASP A 910 5.61 9.73 -16.81
C ASP A 910 5.48 8.27 -17.29
N VAL A 911 5.00 8.08 -18.51
CA VAL A 911 4.79 6.77 -19.13
C VAL A 911 5.58 6.66 -20.43
N TYR A 912 6.31 5.58 -20.61
CA TYR A 912 7.26 5.38 -21.69
C TYR A 912 6.95 4.11 -22.50
N ALA A 913 7.18 4.16 -23.81
CA ALA A 913 7.45 3.00 -24.63
C ALA A 913 8.93 2.63 -24.47
N ILE A 914 9.21 1.37 -24.10
CA ILE A 914 10.54 0.87 -23.76
C ILE A 914 10.96 -0.25 -24.71
N SER A 915 12.22 -0.22 -25.15
CA SER A 915 12.92 -1.37 -25.74
C SER A 915 14.32 -1.48 -25.14
N ARG A 916 14.69 -2.65 -24.60
CA ARG A 916 16.02 -2.93 -24.06
C ARG A 916 16.51 -4.27 -24.63
N ASN A 917 17.79 -4.36 -25.01
CA ASN A 917 18.38 -5.61 -25.44
C ASN A 917 19.70 -5.89 -24.70
N ILE A 918 20.02 -7.17 -24.49
CA ILE A 918 21.17 -7.58 -23.65
C ILE A 918 22.51 -7.49 -24.38
N ALA A 919 22.48 -7.41 -25.72
CA ALA A 919 23.69 -7.21 -26.52
C ALA A 919 24.22 -5.78 -26.33
N GLU A 920 23.31 -4.82 -26.19
CA GLU A 920 23.56 -3.39 -26.11
C GLU A 920 22.83 -2.77 -24.90
N PRO A 921 23.13 -3.19 -23.66
CA PRO A 921 22.35 -2.81 -22.46
C PRO A 921 22.37 -1.31 -22.17
N ASP A 922 23.42 -0.60 -22.60
CA ASP A 922 23.57 0.85 -22.42
C ASP A 922 22.79 1.66 -23.48
N MET A 923 22.33 1.05 -24.58
CA MET A 923 21.59 1.69 -25.68
C MET A 923 20.07 1.44 -25.61
N HIS A 924 19.51 1.41 -24.41
CA HIS A 924 18.06 1.24 -24.24
C HIS A 924 17.27 2.40 -24.86
N LYS A 925 16.17 2.07 -25.53
CA LYS A 925 15.24 3.04 -26.14
C LYS A 925 14.11 3.34 -25.17
N ARG A 926 13.95 4.62 -24.82
CA ARG A 926 12.89 5.14 -23.93
C ARG A 926 12.24 6.36 -24.56
N THR A 927 11.02 6.19 -25.08
CA THR A 927 10.25 7.27 -25.70
C THR A 927 8.99 7.55 -24.88
N PRO A 928 8.73 8.79 -24.44
CA PRO A 928 7.48 9.14 -23.78
C PRO A 928 6.27 8.75 -24.65
N ILE A 929 5.24 8.16 -24.05
CA ILE A 929 4.05 7.73 -24.80
C ILE A 929 3.35 8.93 -25.46
N MET A 930 3.32 10.07 -24.78
CA MET A 930 2.81 11.32 -25.35
C MET A 930 3.94 12.12 -25.99
N PRO A 931 3.76 12.67 -27.20
CA PRO A 931 4.76 13.51 -27.84
C PRO A 931 4.94 14.83 -27.10
N ASN A 932 6.13 15.42 -27.22
CA ASN A 932 6.35 16.78 -26.70
C ASN A 932 5.55 17.80 -27.53
N PRO A 933 4.92 18.82 -26.91
CA PRO A 933 4.10 19.81 -27.60
C PRO A 933 4.85 20.61 -28.69
N THR A 934 6.17 20.73 -28.58
CA THR A 934 7.02 21.43 -29.55
C THR A 934 7.24 20.64 -30.85
N GLU A 935 7.05 19.31 -30.85
CA GLU A 935 7.21 18.45 -32.04
C GLU A 935 5.90 18.28 -32.83
N SER A 936 4.76 18.71 -32.29
CA SER A 936 3.43 18.59 -32.94
C SER A 936 3.13 19.70 -33.97
N ASN A 937 4.06 20.63 -34.24
CA ASN A 937 3.90 21.65 -35.29
C ASN A 937 4.11 21.09 -36.72
N ALA A 938 4.36 19.79 -36.89
CA ALA A 938 4.46 19.16 -38.19
C ALA A 938 3.08 18.63 -38.67
N GLU A 939 2.47 19.41 -39.57
CA GLU A 939 1.41 19.09 -40.53
C GLU A 939 0.91 17.62 -40.55
N SER A 940 -0.24 17.36 -39.93
CA SER A 940 -1.13 16.29 -40.41
C SER A 940 -2.60 16.67 -40.16
N GLN A 941 -3.23 17.12 -41.24
CA GLN A 941 -4.64 17.51 -41.33
C GLN A 941 -5.56 16.28 -41.31
N LYS A 942 -6.41 16.12 -40.28
CA LYS A 942 -7.79 15.60 -40.40
C LYS A 942 -8.69 16.21 -39.31
N PRO A 943 -9.92 16.70 -39.61
CA PRO A 943 -10.62 17.66 -38.75
C PRO A 943 -11.43 17.05 -37.58
N PHE A 944 -11.40 15.73 -37.37
CA PHE A 944 -12.36 15.05 -36.47
C PHE A 944 -11.77 14.52 -35.15
N TRP A 945 -10.47 14.70 -34.90
CA TRP A 945 -9.80 14.25 -33.68
C TRP A 945 -8.65 15.21 -33.31
N ASN A 946 -8.93 16.50 -33.12
CA ASN A 946 -7.91 17.39 -32.55
C ASN A 946 -7.71 17.00 -31.09
N PRO A 947 -6.50 16.55 -30.69
CA PRO A 947 -6.23 16.30 -29.30
C PRO A 947 -6.26 17.63 -28.55
N ASN A 948 -7.04 17.71 -27.48
CA ASN A 948 -6.89 18.83 -26.59
C ASN A 948 -5.69 18.54 -25.69
N TYR A 949 -4.64 19.33 -25.86
CA TYR A 949 -3.48 19.31 -24.98
C TYR A 949 -3.82 20.08 -23.72
N TRP A 950 -3.70 19.44 -22.56
CA TRP A 950 -3.81 20.08 -21.26
C TRP A 950 -2.40 20.24 -20.70
N HIS A 951 -1.92 21.47 -20.68
CA HIS A 951 -0.60 21.81 -20.14
C HIS A 951 -0.70 22.92 -19.09
N PRO A 952 -1.35 22.66 -17.94
CA PRO A 952 -1.33 23.61 -16.83
C PRO A 952 0.08 23.65 -16.24
N SER A 953 0.65 24.85 -16.20
CA SER A 953 1.91 25.15 -15.55
C SER A 953 1.72 26.36 -14.66
N TYR A 954 1.92 26.20 -13.36
CA TYR A 954 1.76 27.29 -12.40
C TYR A 954 2.84 27.20 -11.32
N ASN A 955 3.20 28.38 -10.83
CA ASN A 955 4.06 28.54 -9.67
C ASN A 955 3.30 29.41 -8.66
N MET A 956 3.08 28.88 -7.46
CA MET A 956 2.38 29.56 -6.38
C MET A 956 3.31 29.71 -5.19
N CYS A 957 3.58 30.95 -4.77
CA CYS A 957 4.46 31.24 -3.63
C CYS A 957 3.72 32.00 -2.53
N ALA A 958 3.94 31.61 -1.29
CA ALA A 958 3.63 32.39 -0.10
C ALA A 958 4.94 32.91 0.49
N GLU A 959 5.19 34.20 0.34
CA GLU A 959 6.48 34.84 0.67
C GLU A 959 6.36 35.70 1.93
N SER A 960 7.44 35.77 2.70
CA SER A 960 7.56 36.63 3.87
C SER A 960 8.85 37.46 3.82
N ASP A 961 8.72 38.73 3.42
CA ASP A 961 9.83 39.70 3.34
C ASP A 961 10.53 39.96 4.68
N ILE A 962 9.83 39.77 5.80
CA ILE A 962 10.36 39.99 7.16
C ILE A 962 11.43 38.94 7.51
N TYR A 963 11.12 37.67 7.27
CA TYR A 963 11.99 36.54 7.61
C TYR A 963 12.87 36.09 6.44
N GLY A 964 12.67 36.63 5.23
CA GLY A 964 13.44 36.29 4.04
C GLY A 964 13.21 34.88 3.53
N VAL A 965 12.01 34.34 3.76
CA VAL A 965 11.65 32.97 3.42
C VAL A 965 10.30 32.94 2.71
N GLY A 966 10.20 32.08 1.70
CA GLY A 966 8.96 31.80 0.99
C GLY A 966 8.75 30.30 0.85
N MET A 967 7.49 29.89 0.73
CA MET A 967 7.10 28.51 0.43
C MET A 967 6.44 28.49 -0.94
N CYS A 968 7.07 27.83 -1.90
CA CYS A 968 6.60 27.77 -3.29
C CYS A 968 6.20 26.35 -3.67
N MET A 969 5.08 26.26 -4.39
CA MET A 969 4.60 25.05 -5.05
C MET A 969 4.59 25.27 -6.55
N GLU A 970 5.39 24.47 -7.26
CA GLU A 970 5.44 24.41 -8.71
C GLU A 970 4.67 23.17 -9.18
N TYR A 971 3.85 23.32 -10.23
CA TYR A 971 3.27 22.17 -10.92
C TYR A 971 3.30 22.36 -12.43
N ASP A 972 3.74 21.32 -13.15
CA ASP A 972 3.75 21.20 -14.61
C ASP A 972 3.15 19.84 -14.97
N LEU A 973 1.96 19.86 -15.59
CA LEU A 973 1.32 18.67 -16.14
C LEU A 973 1.30 18.79 -17.65
N ARG A 974 1.58 17.68 -18.36
CA ARG A 974 1.46 17.60 -19.83
C ARG A 974 0.64 16.37 -20.16
N ARG A 975 -0.64 16.60 -20.46
CA ARG A 975 -1.63 15.55 -20.74
C ARG A 975 -2.29 15.78 -22.09
N GLN A 976 -2.86 14.72 -22.64
CA GLN A 976 -3.69 14.77 -23.83
C GLN A 976 -5.01 14.07 -23.48
N TYR A 977 -6.12 14.81 -23.57
CA TYR A 977 -7.45 14.30 -23.25
C TYR A 977 -8.29 14.13 -24.53
N TYR A 978 -9.13 13.11 -24.52
CA TYR A 978 -10.09 12.80 -25.58
C TYR A 978 -11.50 13.21 -25.12
N HIS A 979 -12.46 13.35 -26.04
CA HIS A 979 -13.85 13.72 -25.70
C HIS A 979 -14.55 12.76 -24.72
N GLU A 980 -13.99 11.56 -24.51
CA GLU A 980 -14.41 10.60 -23.47
C GLU A 980 -13.35 10.57 -22.36
N GLU A 981 -13.74 10.94 -21.14
CA GLU A 981 -12.86 10.97 -19.96
C GLU A 981 -12.70 9.57 -19.38
N PHE A 982 -11.59 8.90 -19.66
CA PHE A 982 -11.26 7.62 -19.02
C PHE A 982 -10.16 7.79 -17.96
N PRO A 983 -10.27 7.15 -16.79
CA PRO A 983 -9.31 7.23 -15.68
C PRO A 983 -7.85 7.13 -16.10
N LEU A 984 -7.54 6.24 -17.06
CA LEU A 984 -6.18 6.03 -17.54
C LEU A 984 -5.53 7.31 -18.07
N TYR A 985 -6.27 8.15 -18.79
CA TYR A 985 -5.72 9.36 -19.43
C TYR A 985 -5.26 10.43 -18.43
N TYR A 986 -5.75 10.42 -17.19
CA TYR A 986 -5.22 11.28 -16.12
C TYR A 986 -3.79 10.94 -15.72
N PHE A 987 -3.33 9.71 -16.00
CA PHE A 987 -2.00 9.23 -15.65
C PHE A 987 -1.04 9.14 -16.86
N LEU A 988 -1.55 9.25 -18.09
CA LEU A 988 -0.73 9.22 -19.30
C LEU A 988 -0.09 10.60 -19.56
N GLY A 989 1.23 10.62 -19.75
CA GLY A 989 2.01 11.85 -19.96
C GLY A 989 2.78 12.31 -18.72
N TYR A 990 3.39 13.49 -18.82
CA TYR A 990 4.33 14.01 -17.83
C TYR A 990 3.61 14.71 -16.68
N SER A 991 4.10 14.51 -15.47
CA SER A 991 3.70 15.26 -14.28
C SER A 991 4.90 15.59 -13.43
N HIS A 992 4.99 16.86 -13.06
CA HIS A 992 5.94 17.37 -12.12
C HIS A 992 5.24 18.23 -11.08
N MET A 993 5.51 17.95 -9.82
CA MET A 993 5.11 18.77 -8.69
C MET A 993 6.31 18.94 -7.78
N GLU A 994 6.60 20.17 -7.37
CA GLU A 994 7.69 20.46 -6.45
C GLU A 994 7.21 21.45 -5.38
N LEU A 995 7.44 21.08 -4.12
CA LEU A 995 7.24 21.94 -2.96
C LEU A 995 8.61 22.27 -2.38
N LYS A 996 8.94 23.56 -2.29
CA LYS A 996 10.24 24.04 -1.84
C LYS A 996 10.14 25.29 -0.97
N ILE A 997 11.11 25.44 -0.08
CA ILE A 997 11.37 26.69 0.62
C ILE A 997 12.35 27.49 -0.23
N VAL A 998 12.05 28.76 -0.50
CA VAL A 998 12.88 29.66 -1.31
C VAL A 998 13.36 30.85 -0.48
N PRO A 999 14.56 31.38 -0.74
CA PRO A 999 14.98 32.65 -0.16
C PRO A 999 14.18 33.80 -0.80
N VAL A 1000 13.75 34.75 0.02
CA VAL A 1000 13.02 35.94 -0.43
C VAL A 1000 13.87 37.18 -0.16
N ASN A 1001 13.86 38.14 -1.08
CA ASN A 1001 14.57 39.40 -0.90
C ASN A 1001 13.95 40.17 0.28
N THR A 1002 14.78 40.42 1.29
CA THR A 1002 14.38 41.10 2.51
C THR A 1002 14.56 42.60 2.36
N THR A 1003 13.71 43.38 3.04
CA THR A 1003 13.90 44.84 3.17
C THR A 1003 15.11 45.19 4.03
N LYS A 1004 15.53 44.28 4.93
CA LYS A 1004 16.69 44.39 5.83
C LYS A 1004 17.44 43.06 5.91
N THR A 1005 18.76 43.12 6.09
CA THR A 1005 19.60 41.91 6.22
C THR A 1005 19.21 41.07 7.44
N VAL A 1006 18.67 39.86 7.21
CA VAL A 1006 18.34 38.89 8.26
C VAL A 1006 19.56 38.03 8.58
N GLU A 1007 20.08 38.14 9.80
CA GLU A 1007 21.20 37.32 10.30
C GLU A 1007 20.74 36.03 10.97
N LYS A 1008 19.56 36.04 11.62
CA LYS A 1008 18.91 34.86 12.20
C LYS A 1008 17.41 35.09 12.43
N ILE A 1009 16.64 34.01 12.40
CA ILE A 1009 15.22 33.98 12.77
C ILE A 1009 15.13 33.45 14.20
N TYR A 1010 14.44 34.16 15.06
CA TYR A 1010 14.38 33.93 16.50
C TYR A 1010 12.95 33.81 16.99
N PHE A 1011 12.66 32.69 17.63
CA PHE A 1011 11.41 32.47 18.33
C PHE A 1011 11.66 32.48 19.84
N GLU A 1012 10.83 33.19 20.58
CA GLU A 1012 10.84 33.21 22.05
C GLU A 1012 9.44 32.90 22.56
N VAL A 1013 9.34 31.93 23.45
CA VAL A 1013 8.15 31.68 24.25
C VAL A 1013 8.51 31.98 25.70
N ASN A 1014 7.76 32.89 26.31
CA ASN A 1014 7.84 33.18 27.74
C ASN A 1014 6.46 32.97 28.36
N ALA A 1015 6.33 31.95 29.19
CA ALA A 1015 5.16 31.77 30.04
C ALA A 1015 5.38 32.61 31.31
N GLY A 1016 4.56 33.65 31.52
CA GLY A 1016 4.77 34.66 32.57
C GLY A 1016 5.09 34.10 33.97
N THR A 1017 5.83 34.86 34.77
CA THR A 1017 6.28 34.45 36.11
C THR A 1017 5.09 34.23 37.05
N PHE A 1018 4.70 32.97 37.29
CA PHE A 1018 4.13 32.60 38.58
C PHE A 1018 5.24 32.77 39.62
N LYS A 1019 5.27 33.89 40.36
CA LYS A 1019 6.31 34.24 41.35
C LYS A 1019 6.27 33.41 42.65
N HIS A 1020 5.97 32.12 42.58
CA HIS A 1020 6.17 31.21 43.71
C HIS A 1020 6.96 29.96 43.30
N PRO A 1021 8.04 29.62 44.05
CA PRO A 1021 8.74 28.35 43.84
C PRO A 1021 7.75 27.22 44.10
N ILE A 1022 7.72 26.27 43.17
CA ILE A 1022 6.73 25.20 43.11
C ILE A 1022 6.98 24.23 44.27
N ASN A 1023 6.12 24.28 45.27
CA ASN A 1023 5.85 23.18 46.17
C ASN A 1023 4.38 22.78 45.95
N ALA A 1024 4.11 21.55 45.51
CA ALA A 1024 2.81 21.11 44.99
C ALA A 1024 1.64 21.30 45.98
N GLN A 1025 1.91 21.38 47.29
CA GLN A 1025 0.91 21.66 48.33
C GLN A 1025 0.48 23.13 48.42
N GLN A 1026 1.30 24.10 48.01
CA GLN A 1026 0.97 25.53 48.06
C GLN A 1026 0.23 26.02 46.81
N LEU A 1027 0.34 25.30 45.68
CA LEU A 1027 -0.47 25.55 44.48
C LEU A 1027 -1.97 25.32 44.76
N LEU A 1028 -2.30 24.27 45.53
CA LEU A 1028 -3.66 23.96 45.98
C LEU A 1028 -4.29 25.07 46.84
N GLN A 1029 -3.52 25.68 47.74
CA GLN A 1029 -4.00 26.81 48.56
C GLN A 1029 -4.15 28.10 47.75
N SER A 1030 -3.31 28.29 46.73
CA SER A 1030 -3.32 29.48 45.86
C SER A 1030 -4.47 29.43 44.84
N LEU A 1031 -4.78 28.24 44.32
CA LEU A 1031 -5.93 28.01 43.43
C LEU A 1031 -7.27 28.12 44.19
N ALA A 1032 -7.32 27.76 45.48
CA ALA A 1032 -8.49 28.01 46.33
C ALA A 1032 -8.73 29.51 46.60
N GLN A 1033 -7.67 30.34 46.56
CA GLN A 1033 -7.77 31.80 46.72
C GLN A 1033 -8.19 32.55 45.44
N LEU A 1034 -8.18 31.92 44.26
CA LEU A 1034 -8.73 32.51 43.02
C LEU A 1034 -10.26 32.72 43.07
N SER A 1035 -10.94 32.22 44.11
CA SER A 1035 -12.35 32.50 44.40
C SER A 1035 -12.59 33.86 45.09
N LYS A 1036 -11.54 34.60 45.48
CA LYS A 1036 -11.68 35.94 46.05
C LYS A 1036 -10.88 36.94 45.25
N GLY A 1037 -11.62 37.69 44.43
CA GLY A 1037 -11.12 38.71 43.53
C GLY A 1037 -10.12 39.65 44.20
N ARG A 1038 -9.02 39.90 43.49
CA ARG A 1038 -8.16 41.04 43.74
C ARG A 1038 -7.84 41.71 42.42
N SER A 1039 -8.12 43.02 42.38
CA SER A 1039 -7.78 43.90 41.28
C SER A 1039 -6.25 44.09 41.22
N SER A 1040 -5.61 43.51 40.22
CA SER A 1040 -4.32 43.96 39.72
C SER A 1040 -4.34 43.91 38.20
N THR A 1041 -3.65 44.86 37.57
CA THR A 1041 -3.46 44.98 36.12
C THR A 1041 -3.21 43.63 35.45
N PRO A 1042 -3.80 43.35 34.27
CA PRO A 1042 -3.66 42.07 33.61
C PRO A 1042 -2.20 41.85 33.17
N GLU A 1043 -1.50 40.93 33.84
CA GLU A 1043 -0.21 40.40 33.35
C GLU A 1043 -0.48 39.40 32.21
N ALA A 1044 0.35 39.44 31.16
CA ALA A 1044 0.24 38.50 30.06
C ALA A 1044 0.53 37.06 30.53
N LEU A 1045 -0.34 36.11 30.20
CA LEU A 1045 -0.17 34.69 30.51
C LEU A 1045 0.96 34.07 29.69
N PHE A 1046 1.01 34.41 28.40
CA PHE A 1046 2.00 33.94 27.44
C PHE A 1046 2.44 35.10 26.56
N ASN A 1047 3.74 35.21 26.36
CA ASN A 1047 4.32 36.05 25.32
C ASN A 1047 5.03 35.13 24.30
N PHE A 1048 4.70 35.29 23.03
CA PHE A 1048 5.37 34.66 21.90
C PHE A 1048 5.95 35.73 20.99
N LYS A 1049 7.26 35.67 20.75
CA LYS A 1049 7.93 36.53 19.77
C LYS A 1049 8.46 35.69 18.63
N ALA A 1050 8.26 36.16 17.42
CA ALA A 1050 8.89 35.64 16.21
C ALA A 1050 9.60 36.81 15.52
N LEU A 1051 10.92 36.88 15.60
CA LEU A 1051 11.71 38.03 15.18
C LEU A 1051 12.79 37.62 14.16
N ALA A 1052 12.92 38.40 13.10
CA ALA A 1052 14.10 38.48 12.28
C ALA A 1052 15.12 39.43 12.93
N MET A 1053 16.29 38.91 13.29
CA MET A 1053 17.38 39.70 13.86
C MET A 1053 18.34 40.18 12.77
N ALA A 1054 18.82 41.41 12.92
CA ALA A 1054 19.70 42.10 11.97
C ALA A 1054 20.78 42.87 12.73
N GLY A 1055 21.82 42.21 13.26
CA GLY A 1055 22.96 42.84 13.92
C GLY A 1055 22.59 43.94 14.94
N ASN A 1056 23.19 45.13 14.78
CA ASN A 1056 22.93 46.32 15.62
C ASN A 1056 21.65 47.10 15.23
N GLN A 1057 20.83 46.60 14.30
CA GLN A 1057 19.59 47.24 13.87
C GLN A 1057 18.39 46.74 14.70
N LYS A 1058 17.29 47.51 14.69
CA LYS A 1058 16.04 47.11 15.34
C LYS A 1058 15.46 45.86 14.66
N HIS A 1059 15.19 44.82 15.44
CA HIS A 1059 14.54 43.58 15.01
C HIS A 1059 13.18 43.83 14.36
N GLU A 1060 12.81 42.97 13.42
CA GLU A 1060 11.50 43.00 12.77
C GLU A 1060 10.77 41.68 13.00
N GLY A 1061 9.45 41.67 13.05
CA GLY A 1061 8.70 40.44 13.31
C GLY A 1061 7.37 40.68 13.98
N TYR A 1062 6.96 39.74 14.83
CA TYR A 1062 5.72 39.81 15.56
C TYR A 1062 5.93 39.46 17.03
N ASP A 1063 5.21 40.17 17.90
CA ASP A 1063 5.12 39.96 19.34
C ASP A 1063 3.64 39.71 19.67
N ALA A 1064 3.34 38.54 20.20
CA ALA A 1064 2.00 38.09 20.52
C ALA A 1064 1.87 37.90 22.03
N ALA A 1065 0.95 38.63 22.65
CA ALA A 1065 0.66 38.54 24.08
C ALA A 1065 -0.78 38.08 24.30
N VAL A 1066 -0.95 37.07 25.14
CA VAL A 1066 -2.27 36.58 25.56
C VAL A 1066 -2.55 37.07 26.98
N TYR A 1067 -3.65 37.78 27.15
CA TYR A 1067 -4.17 38.26 28.42
C TYR A 1067 -5.44 37.48 28.77
N TYR A 1068 -5.61 37.21 30.06
CA TYR A 1068 -6.84 36.63 30.59
C TYR A 1068 -7.35 37.49 31.73
N THR A 1069 -8.62 37.87 31.62
CA THR A 1069 -9.31 38.71 32.60
C THR A 1069 -10.52 37.92 33.10
N PRO A 1070 -10.47 37.37 34.33
CA PRO A 1070 -11.63 36.76 34.93
C PRO A 1070 -12.58 37.86 35.44
N GLU A 1071 -13.78 37.97 34.87
CA GLU A 1071 -14.87 38.78 35.40
C GLU A 1071 -15.87 37.90 36.18
N ALA A 1072 -16.64 38.48 37.10
CA ALA A 1072 -17.49 37.73 38.04
C ALA A 1072 -18.53 36.80 37.39
N ASN A 1073 -18.89 37.02 36.11
CA ASN A 1073 -19.87 36.22 35.35
C ASN A 1073 -19.48 36.03 33.86
N ALA A 1074 -18.21 36.28 33.49
CA ALA A 1074 -17.73 36.15 32.12
C ALA A 1074 -16.22 35.85 32.09
N HIS A 1075 -15.81 35.02 31.13
CA HIS A 1075 -14.40 34.76 30.86
C HIS A 1075 -13.98 35.55 29.63
N SER A 1076 -13.06 36.52 29.78
CA SER A 1076 -12.50 37.26 28.67
C SER A 1076 -11.03 36.94 28.45
N THR A 1077 -10.69 36.52 27.24
CA THR A 1077 -9.31 36.36 26.75
C THR A 1077 -9.05 37.38 25.67
N GLN A 1078 -7.92 38.08 25.75
CA GLN A 1078 -7.48 39.02 24.73
C GLN A 1078 -6.13 38.56 24.18
N LEU A 1079 -6.05 38.31 22.88
CA LEU A 1079 -4.79 38.10 22.17
C LEU A 1079 -4.45 39.38 21.40
N ILE A 1080 -3.26 39.92 21.65
CA ILE A 1080 -2.74 41.07 20.90
C ILE A 1080 -1.48 40.60 20.18
N VAL A 1081 -1.50 40.62 18.86
CA VAL A 1081 -0.33 40.42 18.01
C VAL A 1081 0.09 41.77 17.46
N SER A 1082 1.29 42.23 17.80
CA SER A 1082 1.86 43.50 17.33
C SER A 1082 3.02 43.21 16.39
N GLN A 1083 3.07 43.91 15.26
CA GLN A 1083 4.23 43.86 14.40
C GLN A 1083 5.37 44.71 15.00
N VAL A 1084 6.53 44.09 15.19
CA VAL A 1084 7.75 44.70 15.71
C VAL A 1084 8.56 45.24 14.54
N GLY A 1085 8.97 46.51 14.58
CA GLY A 1085 9.75 47.16 13.52
C GLY A 1085 9.69 48.69 13.58
N ALA A 1086 10.45 49.39 12.72
CA ALA A 1086 10.41 50.85 12.65
C ALA A 1086 9.18 51.32 11.85
N ASN A 1087 8.42 52.28 12.38
CA ASN A 1087 7.25 52.89 11.73
C ASN A 1087 6.08 51.93 11.39
N THR A 1088 6.03 50.75 12.02
CA THR A 1088 4.87 49.86 11.96
C THR A 1088 3.91 50.18 13.10
N ASN A 1089 2.62 50.29 12.78
CA ASN A 1089 1.52 50.35 13.74
C ASN A 1089 0.54 49.20 13.52
N TRP A 1090 0.94 48.16 12.76
CA TRP A 1090 0.07 47.03 12.50
C TRP A 1090 -0.10 46.20 13.77
N LYS A 1091 -1.35 45.94 14.14
CA LYS A 1091 -1.72 45.08 15.24
C LYS A 1091 -2.93 44.23 14.85
N MET A 1092 -3.04 43.07 15.45
CA MET A 1092 -4.23 42.23 15.46
C MET A 1092 -4.66 42.01 16.91
N CYS A 1093 -5.90 42.35 17.21
CA CYS A 1093 -6.52 42.23 18.52
C CYS A 1093 -7.66 41.24 18.40
N VAL A 1094 -7.62 40.17 19.18
CA VAL A 1094 -8.67 39.17 19.28
C VAL A 1094 -9.23 39.20 20.68
N ASP A 1095 -10.41 39.76 20.84
CA ASP A 1095 -11.13 39.78 22.10
C ASP A 1095 -12.16 38.66 22.08
N THR A 1096 -11.99 37.63 22.92
CA THR A 1096 -12.98 36.57 23.07
C THR A 1096 -13.59 36.66 24.46
N SER A 1097 -14.92 36.66 24.52
CA SER A 1097 -15.69 36.67 25.75
C SER A 1097 -16.73 35.56 25.73
N VAL A 1098 -16.89 34.89 26.86
CA VAL A 1098 -17.95 33.90 27.09
C VAL A 1098 -18.81 34.39 28.25
N ASP A 1099 -20.06 34.71 27.95
CA ASP A 1099 -21.05 35.19 28.94
C ASP A 1099 -21.64 34.00 29.75
N ALA A 1100 -22.22 34.27 30.92
CA ALA A 1100 -22.94 33.26 31.74
C ALA A 1100 -24.16 32.60 31.07
N ARG A 1101 -24.68 33.16 29.96
CA ARG A 1101 -25.57 32.46 29.02
C ARG A 1101 -24.69 31.97 27.88
N PRO A 1102 -24.83 30.73 27.36
CA PRO A 1102 -23.88 30.11 26.42
C PRO A 1102 -23.85 30.87 25.08
N LYS A 1103 -23.14 31.99 25.09
CA LYS A 1103 -22.95 32.94 24.01
C LYS A 1103 -21.49 33.33 24.05
N ALA A 1104 -20.73 32.72 23.14
CA ALA A 1104 -19.37 33.09 22.87
C ALA A 1104 -19.37 34.23 21.84
N LYS A 1105 -18.62 35.29 22.13
CA LYS A 1105 -18.38 36.39 21.21
C LYS A 1105 -16.88 36.51 21.01
N THR A 1106 -16.46 36.49 19.76
CA THR A 1106 -15.08 36.76 19.36
C THR A 1106 -15.08 37.99 18.46
N HIS A 1107 -14.26 38.97 18.81
CA HIS A 1107 -14.07 40.19 18.05
C HIS A 1107 -12.63 40.22 17.54
N LEU A 1108 -12.47 40.10 16.22
CA LEU A 1108 -11.20 40.14 15.54
C LEU A 1108 -11.05 41.51 14.86
N ARG A 1109 -10.06 42.27 15.28
CA ARG A 1109 -9.70 43.55 14.69
C ARG A 1109 -8.24 43.54 14.24
N TRP A 1110 -7.94 44.08 13.07
CA TRP A 1110 -6.56 44.13 12.60
C TRP A 1110 -6.25 45.31 11.68
N GLY A 1111 -4.96 45.52 11.40
CA GLY A 1111 -4.46 46.66 10.65
C GLY A 1111 -3.82 47.72 11.56
N ALA A 1112 -3.82 48.98 11.15
CA ALA A 1112 -3.26 50.06 11.95
C ALA A 1112 -3.99 50.14 13.30
N GLU A 1113 -3.27 49.86 14.39
CA GLU A 1113 -3.73 49.87 15.78
C GLU A 1113 -5.05 49.08 16.02
N CYS A 1114 -5.25 47.96 15.30
CA CYS A 1114 -6.50 47.18 15.35
C CYS A 1114 -7.75 47.98 14.95
N GLN A 1115 -7.64 48.94 14.00
CA GLN A 1115 -8.76 49.79 13.57
C GLN A 1115 -9.11 49.71 12.09
N SER A 1116 -8.25 49.10 11.25
CA SER A 1116 -8.47 49.13 9.79
C SER A 1116 -9.52 48.13 9.32
N TYR A 1117 -9.54 46.95 9.93
CA TYR A 1117 -10.41 45.84 9.57
C TYR A 1117 -11.03 45.23 10.81
N GLU A 1118 -12.26 44.74 10.67
CA GLU A 1118 -13.06 44.25 11.79
C GLU A 1118 -13.99 43.14 11.33
N MET A 1119 -13.92 42.03 12.06
CA MET A 1119 -14.82 40.90 11.97
C MET A 1119 -15.25 40.48 13.37
N SER A 1120 -16.52 40.13 13.51
CA SER A 1120 -17.06 39.61 14.76
C SER A 1120 -17.75 38.28 14.50
N MET A 1121 -17.53 37.34 15.40
CA MET A 1121 -18.20 36.05 15.41
C MET A 1121 -18.99 35.96 16.71
N THR A 1122 -20.27 35.64 16.60
CA THR A 1122 -21.13 35.35 17.74
C THR A 1122 -21.70 33.97 17.56
N ALA A 1123 -21.43 33.08 18.52
CA ALA A 1123 -22.02 31.76 18.56
C ALA A 1123 -22.79 31.62 19.88
N GLY A 1124 -24.03 31.15 19.82
CA GLY A 1124 -24.79 30.91 21.03
C GLY A 1124 -26.13 30.22 20.80
N ALA A 1125 -26.72 29.77 21.90
CA ALA A 1125 -28.03 29.12 21.86
C ALA A 1125 -29.16 30.17 21.76
N LEU A 1126 -29.98 30.07 20.71
CA LEU A 1126 -31.11 30.98 20.48
C LEU A 1126 -32.35 30.56 21.30
N HIS A 1127 -32.61 29.24 21.36
CA HIS A 1127 -33.82 28.67 21.97
C HIS A 1127 -33.54 27.38 22.75
N MET A 1128 -32.66 27.44 23.76
CA MET A 1128 -32.23 26.25 24.52
C MET A 1128 -33.33 25.59 25.38
N ASN A 1129 -34.40 26.34 25.72
CA ASN A 1129 -35.55 25.87 26.51
C ASN A 1129 -36.81 25.57 25.64
N SER A 1130 -36.65 25.49 24.31
CA SER A 1130 -37.76 25.15 23.41
C SER A 1130 -37.71 23.67 23.02
N SER A 1131 -38.79 23.14 22.43
CA SER A 1131 -38.86 21.77 21.92
C SER A 1131 -37.89 21.47 20.77
N LYS A 1132 -37.23 22.49 20.21
CA LYS A 1132 -36.24 22.38 19.13
C LYS A 1132 -35.04 23.29 19.46
N PRO A 1133 -34.05 22.81 20.23
CA PRO A 1133 -32.90 23.64 20.59
C PRO A 1133 -32.13 24.03 19.32
N THR A 1134 -31.92 25.34 19.15
CA THR A 1134 -31.20 25.90 18.01
C THR A 1134 -29.91 26.54 18.48
N LEU A 1135 -28.79 26.08 17.93
CA LEU A 1135 -27.52 26.76 18.00
C LEU A 1135 -27.37 27.65 16.77
N MET A 1136 -27.01 28.90 16.99
CA MET A 1136 -26.77 29.85 15.90
C MET A 1136 -25.36 30.39 16.00
N SER A 1137 -24.66 30.37 14.88
CA SER A 1137 -23.39 31.05 14.68
C SER A 1137 -23.56 32.12 13.62
N LYS A 1138 -22.99 33.29 13.87
CA LYS A 1138 -23.12 34.45 13.01
C LYS A 1138 -21.78 35.14 12.91
N VAL A 1139 -21.28 35.26 11.69
CA VAL A 1139 -20.05 35.99 11.37
C VAL A 1139 -20.46 37.28 10.66
N GLN A 1140 -20.08 38.41 11.22
CA GLN A 1140 -20.32 39.74 10.66
C GLN A 1140 -18.98 40.41 10.39
N PHE A 1141 -18.85 41.08 9.26
CA PHE A 1141 -17.63 41.77 8.88
C PHE A 1141 -17.94 43.19 8.43
N VAL A 1142 -17.31 44.18 9.05
CA VAL A 1142 -17.55 45.60 8.72
C VAL A 1142 -16.69 46.00 7.53
N ARG A 1143 -15.40 45.70 7.60
CA ARG A 1143 -14.41 45.99 6.56
C ARG A 1143 -13.36 44.89 6.58
N ILE A 1144 -13.12 44.27 5.43
CA ILE A 1144 -12.09 43.24 5.20
C ILE A 1144 -11.20 43.67 4.04
N PRO A 1145 -9.95 43.19 3.97
CA PRO A 1145 -9.07 43.46 2.83
C PRO A 1145 -9.65 42.95 1.50
N GLU A 1146 -9.35 43.63 0.39
CA GLU A 1146 -9.83 43.27 -0.95
C GLU A 1146 -9.45 41.83 -1.34
N TYR A 1147 -8.24 41.39 -1.00
CA TYR A 1147 -7.81 40.01 -1.25
C TYR A 1147 -8.67 38.97 -0.51
N MET A 1148 -9.14 39.26 0.72
CA MET A 1148 -10.03 38.36 1.47
C MET A 1148 -11.42 38.34 0.85
N GLU A 1149 -11.88 39.47 0.30
CA GLU A 1149 -13.14 39.55 -0.44
C GLU A 1149 -13.07 38.71 -1.72
N GLU A 1150 -11.98 38.80 -2.49
CA GLU A 1150 -11.77 37.97 -3.70
C GLU A 1150 -11.68 36.48 -3.37
N MET A 1151 -10.94 36.12 -2.32
CA MET A 1151 -10.85 34.74 -1.84
C MET A 1151 -12.22 34.22 -1.37
N GLY A 1152 -12.97 35.03 -0.63
CA GLY A 1152 -14.34 34.75 -0.24
C GLY A 1152 -15.24 34.47 -1.44
N LYS A 1153 -15.22 35.34 -2.46
CA LYS A 1153 -15.96 35.15 -3.73
C LYS A 1153 -15.56 33.88 -4.48
N ARG A 1154 -14.27 33.50 -4.45
CA ARG A 1154 -13.81 32.22 -5.03
C ARG A 1154 -14.39 31.04 -4.28
N VAL A 1155 -14.30 31.02 -2.95
CA VAL A 1155 -14.85 29.95 -2.10
C VAL A 1155 -16.36 29.86 -2.29
N GLU A 1156 -17.07 30.99 -2.30
CA GLU A 1156 -18.51 31.08 -2.50
C GLU A 1156 -18.98 30.41 -3.79
N ARG A 1157 -18.22 30.49 -4.89
CA ARG A 1157 -18.55 29.81 -6.16
C ARG A 1157 -18.52 28.28 -6.09
N TYR A 1158 -17.75 27.70 -5.17
CA TYR A 1158 -17.67 26.24 -4.99
C TYR A 1158 -18.76 25.69 -4.05
N ILE A 1159 -19.31 26.53 -3.16
CA ILE A 1159 -20.24 26.09 -2.10
C ILE A 1159 -21.50 25.44 -2.67
N PRO A 1160 -22.19 25.96 -3.70
CA PRO A 1160 -23.34 25.29 -4.30
C PRO A 1160 -23.05 23.87 -4.81
N GLY A 1161 -21.92 23.68 -5.51
CA GLY A 1161 -21.52 22.39 -6.05
C GLY A 1161 -21.20 21.37 -4.96
N MET A 1162 -20.45 21.80 -3.94
CA MET A 1162 -20.17 20.96 -2.77
C MET A 1162 -21.43 20.68 -1.94
N GLY A 1163 -22.31 21.67 -1.80
CA GLY A 1163 -23.60 21.54 -1.13
C GLY A 1163 -24.44 20.46 -1.79
N LEU A 1164 -24.57 20.48 -3.13
CA LEU A 1164 -25.28 19.45 -3.89
C LEU A 1164 -24.67 18.06 -3.68
N LEU A 1165 -23.34 17.92 -3.76
CA LEU A 1165 -22.63 16.66 -3.50
C LEU A 1165 -22.88 16.14 -2.07
N LEU A 1166 -22.98 17.05 -1.10
CA LEU A 1166 -23.27 16.74 0.30
C LEU A 1166 -24.78 16.68 0.61
N GLY A 1167 -25.65 16.71 -0.41
CA GLY A 1167 -27.11 16.56 -0.26
C GLY A 1167 -27.83 17.76 0.36
N PHE A 1168 -27.24 18.95 0.29
CA PHE A 1168 -27.90 20.21 0.65
C PHE A 1168 -28.68 20.78 -0.53
N TYR A 1169 -29.77 21.48 -0.22
CA TYR A 1169 -30.57 22.25 -1.16
C TYR A 1169 -30.16 23.71 -1.12
N GLN A 1170 -30.29 24.39 -2.27
CA GLN A 1170 -30.05 25.82 -2.39
C GLN A 1170 -31.37 26.55 -2.64
N GLU A 1171 -31.54 27.69 -1.97
CA GLU A 1171 -32.61 28.64 -2.20
C GLU A 1171 -32.00 30.02 -2.50
N ASN A 1172 -32.41 30.63 -3.60
CA ASN A 1172 -31.92 31.96 -3.98
C ASN A 1172 -32.72 33.01 -3.22
N GLU A 1173 -32.18 33.46 -2.09
CA GLU A 1173 -32.73 34.53 -1.26
C GLU A 1173 -31.67 35.57 -0.91
N ARG A 1174 -32.05 36.86 -0.84
CA ARG A 1174 -31.13 37.93 -0.46
C ARG A 1174 -31.08 38.07 1.06
N ASN A 1175 -29.98 37.65 1.65
CA ASN A 1175 -29.69 37.80 3.07
C ASN A 1175 -28.86 39.07 3.33
N ALA A 1176 -28.37 39.25 4.57
CA ALA A 1176 -27.56 40.40 4.93
C ALA A 1176 -26.20 40.39 4.21
N ASN A 1177 -25.90 41.46 3.45
CA ASN A 1177 -24.72 41.54 2.56
C ASN A 1177 -23.35 41.39 3.23
N ARG A 1178 -23.24 41.60 4.54
CA ARG A 1178 -21.97 41.58 5.29
C ARG A 1178 -21.99 40.61 6.46
N GLU A 1179 -22.70 39.51 6.24
CA GLU A 1179 -23.00 38.53 7.25
C GLU A 1179 -23.14 37.15 6.64
N VAL A 1180 -22.58 36.15 7.31
CA VAL A 1180 -22.89 34.75 7.07
C VAL A 1180 -23.42 34.19 8.37
N SER A 1181 -24.60 33.59 8.33
CA SER A 1181 -25.21 32.97 9.49
C SER A 1181 -25.39 31.48 9.24
N ALA A 1182 -25.17 30.68 10.28
CA ALA A 1182 -25.43 29.25 10.26
C ALA A 1182 -26.27 28.91 11.48
N SER A 1183 -27.34 28.17 11.28
CA SER A 1183 -28.18 27.65 12.35
C SER A 1183 -28.28 26.14 12.24
N ILE A 1184 -28.16 25.51 13.40
CA ILE A 1184 -28.34 24.08 13.57
C ILE A 1184 -29.48 23.91 14.57
N THR A 1185 -30.58 23.32 14.11
CA THR A 1185 -31.77 23.09 14.94
C THR A 1185 -31.93 21.61 15.16
N ALA A 1186 -31.92 21.16 16.41
CA ALA A 1186 -32.24 19.77 16.71
C ALA A 1186 -33.74 19.53 16.44
N VAL A 1187 -34.01 18.60 15.52
CA VAL A 1187 -35.38 18.20 15.15
C VAL A 1187 -35.82 16.99 15.97
N SER A 1188 -34.86 16.12 16.31
CA SER A 1188 -35.02 14.93 17.16
C SER A 1188 -33.69 14.61 17.85
N GLU A 1189 -33.63 13.56 18.68
CA GLU A 1189 -32.40 13.16 19.39
C GLU A 1189 -31.25 12.84 18.43
N ASP A 1190 -31.54 12.36 17.22
CA ASP A 1190 -30.60 11.85 16.23
C ASP A 1190 -30.61 12.62 14.91
N SER A 1191 -31.32 13.74 14.80
CA SER A 1191 -31.27 14.55 13.58
C SER A 1191 -31.36 16.07 13.80
N ILE A 1192 -30.64 16.79 12.94
CA ILE A 1192 -30.58 18.26 12.91
C ILE A 1192 -31.00 18.80 11.55
N ASP A 1193 -31.60 19.97 11.57
CA ASP A 1193 -31.70 20.82 10.40
C ASP A 1193 -30.50 21.77 10.40
N VAL A 1194 -29.76 21.80 9.29
CA VAL A 1194 -28.65 22.73 9.05
C VAL A 1194 -29.13 23.76 8.04
N ASN A 1195 -28.97 25.03 8.37
CA ASN A 1195 -29.32 26.13 7.49
C ASN A 1195 -28.19 27.17 7.51
N ILE A 1196 -27.64 27.50 6.34
CA ILE A 1196 -26.52 28.43 6.18
C ILE A 1196 -26.93 29.53 5.21
N GLN A 1197 -26.99 30.76 5.70
CA GLN A 1197 -27.39 31.94 4.95
C GLN A 1197 -26.15 32.71 4.49
N PHE A 1198 -25.98 32.80 3.18
CA PHE A 1198 -25.00 33.66 2.52
C PHE A 1198 -25.69 34.91 1.96
N PRO A 1199 -24.98 36.01 1.69
CA PRO A 1199 -25.56 37.24 1.15
C PRO A 1199 -26.55 37.07 -0.02
N GLU A 1200 -26.24 36.20 -0.98
CA GLU A 1200 -27.03 36.06 -2.22
C GLU A 1200 -27.91 34.81 -2.28
N TYR A 1201 -27.71 33.83 -1.39
CA TYR A 1201 -28.44 32.58 -1.37
C TYR A 1201 -28.32 31.88 -0.01
N THR A 1202 -29.17 30.88 0.22
CA THR A 1202 -29.15 30.05 1.41
C THR A 1202 -29.00 28.59 1.02
N VAL A 1203 -28.20 27.86 1.79
CA VAL A 1203 -27.98 26.42 1.61
C VAL A 1203 -28.48 25.72 2.87
N TYR A 1204 -29.38 24.75 2.70
CA TYR A 1204 -30.00 24.07 3.82
C TYR A 1204 -30.13 22.56 3.58
N ARG A 1205 -30.12 21.81 4.68
CA ARG A 1205 -30.41 20.37 4.68
C ARG A 1205 -31.19 20.02 5.92
N LYS A 1206 -32.31 19.32 5.71
CA LYS A 1206 -33.18 18.88 6.81
C LYS A 1206 -32.86 17.46 7.23
N ALA A 1207 -33.13 17.15 8.50
CA ALA A 1207 -32.99 15.82 9.08
C ALA A 1207 -31.61 15.16 8.83
N VAL A 1208 -30.53 15.94 8.97
CA VAL A 1208 -29.16 15.42 8.91
C VAL A 1208 -28.93 14.51 10.13
N PRO A 1209 -28.61 13.23 9.93
CA PRO A 1209 -28.41 12.30 11.04
C PRO A 1209 -27.16 12.66 11.84
N LEU A 1210 -27.31 12.71 13.17
CA LEU A 1210 -26.23 12.94 14.12
C LEU A 1210 -25.68 11.61 14.64
N SER A 1211 -24.36 11.50 14.69
CA SER A 1211 -23.64 10.37 15.28
C SER A 1211 -23.59 10.40 16.83
N VAL A 1212 -24.06 11.48 17.46
CA VAL A 1212 -24.15 11.67 18.92
C VAL A 1212 -25.45 12.39 19.25
N GLY A 1213 -26.21 11.89 20.23
CA GLY A 1213 -27.47 12.50 20.64
C GLY A 1213 -27.31 13.87 21.31
N PHE A 1214 -28.16 14.84 20.98
CA PHE A 1214 -28.08 16.23 21.46
C PHE A 1214 -28.19 16.38 23.00
N GLN A 1215 -28.75 15.40 23.71
CA GLN A 1215 -28.89 15.44 25.17
C GLN A 1215 -27.54 15.37 25.93
N ASN A 1216 -26.50 14.77 25.36
CA ASN A 1216 -25.16 14.79 25.98
C ASN A 1216 -24.56 16.21 26.01
N PHE A 1217 -24.96 17.09 25.07
CA PHE A 1217 -24.56 18.50 25.07
C PHE A 1217 -25.32 19.34 26.11
N GLN A 1218 -26.58 19.00 26.40
CA GLN A 1218 -27.36 19.66 27.45
C GLN A 1218 -26.87 19.28 28.85
N HIS A 1219 -26.48 18.03 29.09
CA HIS A 1219 -26.06 17.59 30.42
C HIS A 1219 -24.75 18.25 30.87
N ASN A 1220 -23.78 18.43 29.95
CA ASN A 1220 -22.49 19.08 30.25
C ASN A 1220 -22.56 20.61 30.44
N MET A 1221 -23.63 21.28 29.99
CA MET A 1221 -23.78 22.75 30.13
C MET A 1221 -24.71 23.17 31.27
N THR A 1222 -25.41 22.24 31.94
CA THR A 1222 -26.44 22.58 32.95
C THR A 1222 -26.11 22.13 34.37
N THR A 1223 -25.02 21.37 34.59
CA THR A 1223 -24.54 21.04 35.93
C THR A 1223 -23.29 21.85 36.28
N PRO A 1224 -23.34 22.76 37.28
CA PRO A 1224 -22.12 23.18 37.95
C PRO A 1224 -21.64 22.01 38.82
N GLN A 1225 -20.53 21.37 38.44
CA GLN A 1225 -19.69 20.60 39.37
C GLN A 1225 -18.41 21.38 39.66
#